data_AF-A0A7V9LZ51-F1
#
_entry.id   AF-A0A7V9LZ51-F1
#
_cell.length_a   1.000
_cell.length_b   1.000
_cell.length_c   1.000
_cell.angle_alpha   90.00
_cell.angle_beta   90.00
_cell.angle_gamma   90.00
#
_symmetry.space_group_name_H-M   'P 1'
#
loop_
_entity.id
_entity.type
_entity.pdbx_description
1 polymer ?
#
loop_
_entity_poly.entity_id
_entity_poly.type
_entity_poly.pdbx_seq_one_letter_code
_entity_poly.pdbx_strand_id
1 'polypeptide(L)'
;MSGPVRRNIAHLSPAERQAYVDAVLQADLHSFADGMSYWDKQDQIHQSTHNHGGNSFLPWHRELVNRYEALLQQNNPAVAMHYWDWTEDPRAASDGQGGTVDLSALVGTMNGMLDGPLAAVHNGGVLAGSREQSGDPADPPQSVTRSAAAGAPGVTGDATVITTGDALPQAQQWEAFRVQLESDHGSAHGYVGGDIGAQHQAFEDPFVFLLHSNVDRLFAMWQAQPGREWRLDPDQVYGDQSETTGPKSILDPMQPWDGTVEFGAPIEPWAGSSPRIEIKNCRHPSVVRPPCYDTLPLTVSQVSPAPGDPIRFLDVVENLPTARALRLRVRGCTTVTATATVTAPFTLLATPIVSPDPDGFEEQDLLVWVLYTPGAAGTSDSGTLSVTVAPTGDAFTIPITATVVPNPTVGTSLVLDTSGSMSAPSGLLNKDRMDVLHAAAPLFVALLDADDGVGVVRFDTDATPVTPVQDAGPMIGGAGRLAAGNAIAGTAPNPAGLTAIGDGLEAAAGQLAGVAANYESAATIVFTDGNETADKTIAQAAASVHSRVFAIGLGTADQLNPGALSDIANGTGGYLLLTGNPGIDDQLLLQKYFAQVLAGATNAAIIVDPDGFVPQGGQTVIPFALTAADIRADVLILGEFASVLRAEIIAPDGTTLTAGTAPRKPPGPPS
;
A
#
# COMPACT_ATOMS: atom_id res chain seq x y z
N MET A 1 -13.34 -6.63 10.93
CA MET A 1 -13.90 -6.53 12.29
C MET A 1 -12.71 -6.49 13.22
N SER A 2 -12.55 -5.39 13.96
CA SER A 2 -11.54 -5.30 15.01
C SER A 2 -11.72 -6.43 16.02
N GLY A 3 -10.63 -7.10 16.41
CA GLY A 3 -10.65 -8.06 17.52
C GLY A 3 -11.15 -7.39 18.82
N PRO A 4 -11.67 -8.16 19.78
CA PRO A 4 -12.23 -7.60 21.01
C PRO A 4 -11.13 -6.98 21.90
N VAL A 5 -11.47 -5.90 22.61
CA VAL A 5 -10.54 -5.16 23.47
C VAL A 5 -10.45 -5.85 24.84
N ARG A 6 -9.23 -6.24 25.24
CA ARG A 6 -8.91 -6.74 26.57
C ARG A 6 -9.04 -5.59 27.58
N ARG A 7 -9.69 -5.88 28.70
CA ARG A 7 -10.12 -4.91 29.72
C ARG A 7 -9.86 -5.48 31.11
N ASN A 8 -9.77 -4.62 32.12
CA ASN A 8 -9.77 -5.09 33.50
C ASN A 8 -11.07 -5.86 33.75
N ILE A 9 -10.97 -7.11 34.19
CA ILE A 9 -12.12 -7.98 34.44
C ILE A 9 -13.08 -7.37 35.48
N ALA A 10 -12.55 -6.55 36.39
CA ALA A 10 -13.33 -5.82 37.37
C ALA A 10 -14.23 -4.73 36.76
N HIS A 11 -13.89 -4.21 35.58
CA HIS A 11 -14.66 -3.15 34.89
C HIS A 11 -15.75 -3.70 33.95
N LEU A 12 -15.81 -5.03 33.76
CA LEU A 12 -16.77 -5.66 32.87
C LEU A 12 -18.19 -5.61 33.42
N SER A 13 -19.16 -5.51 32.51
CA SER A 13 -20.56 -5.70 32.84
C SER A 13 -20.85 -7.15 33.25
N PRO A 14 -21.94 -7.42 33.99
CA PRO A 14 -22.32 -8.79 34.34
C PRO A 14 -22.47 -9.74 33.14
N ALA A 15 -22.94 -9.22 32.00
CA ALA A 15 -23.10 -10.03 30.78
C ALA A 15 -21.75 -10.42 30.15
N GLU A 16 -20.79 -9.50 30.13
CA GLU A 16 -19.43 -9.77 29.62
C GLU A 16 -18.70 -10.75 30.53
N ARG A 17 -18.86 -10.61 31.84
CA ARG A 17 -18.33 -11.55 32.83
C ARG A 17 -18.88 -12.97 32.64
N GLN A 18 -20.20 -13.09 32.46
CA GLN A 18 -20.82 -14.38 32.19
C GLN A 18 -20.33 -14.98 30.87
N ALA A 19 -20.23 -14.17 29.80
CA ALA A 19 -19.73 -14.62 28.51
C ALA A 19 -18.27 -15.13 28.59
N TYR A 20 -17.44 -14.51 29.42
CA TYR A 20 -16.08 -14.98 29.69
C TYR A 20 -16.08 -16.34 30.40
N VAL A 21 -16.85 -16.49 31.50
CA VAL A 21 -16.98 -17.77 32.22
C VAL A 21 -17.50 -18.88 31.31
N ASP A 22 -18.55 -18.60 30.55
CA ASP A 22 -19.13 -19.56 29.62
C ASP A 22 -18.10 -20.01 28.58
N ALA A 23 -17.30 -19.07 28.05
CA ALA A 23 -16.25 -19.41 27.09
C ALA A 23 -15.15 -20.30 27.70
N VAL A 24 -14.72 -20.04 28.94
CA VAL A 24 -13.75 -20.88 29.66
C VAL A 24 -14.32 -22.29 29.86
N LEU A 25 -15.57 -22.40 30.32
CA LEU A 25 -16.23 -23.70 30.48
C LEU A 25 -16.41 -24.44 29.14
N GLN A 26 -16.67 -23.72 28.04
CA GLN A 26 -16.71 -24.36 26.71
C GLN A 26 -15.34 -24.82 26.24
N ALA A 27 -14.26 -24.11 26.57
CA ALA A 27 -12.90 -24.56 26.25
C ALA A 27 -12.55 -25.88 26.97
N ASP A 28 -13.10 -26.10 28.16
CA ASP A 28 -12.95 -27.36 28.90
C ASP A 28 -13.76 -28.53 28.28
N LEU A 29 -14.83 -28.22 27.54
CA LEU A 29 -15.67 -29.22 26.87
C LEU A 29 -15.22 -29.55 25.44
N HIS A 30 -14.45 -28.67 24.79
CA HIS A 30 -13.92 -28.89 23.46
C HIS A 30 -12.52 -29.49 23.54
N SER A 31 -12.23 -30.49 22.72
CA SER A 31 -10.93 -31.16 22.73
C SER A 31 -10.18 -31.01 21.42
N PHE A 32 -8.86 -31.08 21.52
CA PHE A 32 -7.99 -31.37 20.40
C PHE A 32 -8.16 -32.83 19.93
N ALA A 33 -7.55 -33.16 18.79
CA ALA A 33 -7.70 -34.47 18.16
C ALA A 33 -7.14 -35.63 19.02
N ASP A 34 -6.28 -35.33 19.98
CA ASP A 34 -5.72 -36.27 20.95
C ASP A 34 -6.60 -36.46 22.20
N GLY A 35 -7.78 -35.82 22.24
CA GLY A 35 -8.78 -36.00 23.30
C GLY A 35 -8.64 -35.03 24.49
N MET A 36 -7.50 -34.35 24.63
CA MET A 36 -7.29 -33.35 25.67
C MET A 36 -8.13 -32.10 25.40
N SER A 37 -8.80 -31.58 26.43
CA SER A 37 -9.60 -30.37 26.30
C SER A 37 -8.74 -29.17 25.89
N TYR A 38 -9.34 -28.12 25.33
CA TYR A 38 -8.63 -26.89 25.04
C TYR A 38 -8.12 -26.25 26.33
N TRP A 39 -8.81 -26.47 27.45
CA TRP A 39 -8.41 -26.01 28.79
C TRP A 39 -7.17 -26.77 29.32
N ASP A 40 -7.25 -28.09 29.48
CA ASP A 40 -6.17 -28.91 30.07
C ASP A 40 -4.90 -28.87 29.22
N LYS A 41 -5.05 -28.68 27.90
CA LYS A 41 -3.92 -28.51 26.99
C LYS A 41 -3.01 -27.35 27.41
N GLN A 42 -3.54 -26.30 28.02
CA GLN A 42 -2.75 -25.14 28.42
C GLN A 42 -1.71 -25.48 29.48
N ASP A 43 -2.05 -26.35 30.44
CA ASP A 43 -1.07 -26.83 31.42
C ASP A 43 -0.01 -27.73 30.79
N GLN A 44 -0.40 -28.64 29.89
CA GLN A 44 0.57 -29.46 29.16
C GLN A 44 1.53 -28.59 28.32
N ILE A 45 1.02 -27.56 27.64
CA ILE A 45 1.83 -26.61 26.88
C ILE A 45 2.86 -25.97 27.81
N HIS A 46 2.41 -25.41 28.93
CA HIS A 46 3.28 -24.72 29.87
C HIS A 46 4.34 -25.64 30.50
N GLN A 47 3.94 -26.83 30.94
CA GLN A 47 4.82 -27.82 31.54
C GLN A 47 5.90 -28.32 30.57
N SER A 48 5.54 -28.50 29.29
CA SER A 48 6.45 -29.09 28.29
C SER A 48 7.47 -28.07 27.75
N THR A 49 7.19 -26.77 27.85
CA THR A 49 8.07 -25.71 27.32
C THR A 49 8.75 -24.88 28.41
N HIS A 50 8.05 -24.61 29.51
CA HIS A 50 8.51 -23.85 30.68
C HIS A 50 9.39 -22.62 30.33
N ASN A 51 8.86 -21.72 29.50
CA ASN A 51 9.60 -20.56 28.97
C ASN A 51 9.74 -19.43 30.01
N HIS A 52 10.67 -19.62 30.95
CA HIS A 52 10.98 -18.72 32.08
C HIS A 52 12.48 -18.47 32.19
N GLY A 53 12.87 -17.34 32.78
CA GLY A 53 14.25 -16.93 33.02
C GLY A 53 15.03 -16.56 31.76
N GLY A 54 14.38 -16.60 30.59
CA GLY A 54 14.97 -16.33 29.28
C GLY A 54 14.44 -15.04 28.65
N ASN A 55 15.04 -14.67 27.53
CA ASN A 55 14.74 -13.40 26.85
C ASN A 55 13.38 -13.43 26.13
N SER A 56 12.86 -14.63 25.82
CA SER A 56 11.55 -14.82 25.19
C SER A 56 10.37 -14.89 26.16
N PHE A 57 10.58 -14.74 27.49
CA PHE A 57 9.52 -14.91 28.50
C PHE A 57 8.23 -14.14 28.14
N LEU A 58 8.32 -12.82 27.94
CA LEU A 58 7.17 -11.98 27.62
C LEU A 58 6.52 -12.31 26.26
N PRO A 59 7.25 -12.35 25.12
CA PRO A 59 6.63 -12.66 23.83
C PRO A 59 6.05 -14.08 23.77
N TRP A 60 6.65 -15.06 24.46
CA TRP A 60 6.11 -16.42 24.52
C TRP A 60 4.77 -16.48 25.26
N HIS A 61 4.67 -15.82 26.42
CA HIS A 61 3.42 -15.76 27.17
C HIS A 61 2.34 -14.93 26.45
N ARG A 62 2.71 -13.88 25.71
CA ARG A 62 1.79 -13.18 24.80
C ARG A 62 1.18 -14.16 23.78
N GLU A 63 2.01 -14.97 23.13
CA GLU A 63 1.53 -15.93 22.14
C GLU A 63 0.61 -16.99 22.76
N LEU A 64 0.95 -17.48 23.97
CA LEU A 64 0.09 -18.39 24.74
C LEU A 64 -1.29 -17.78 25.00
N VAL A 65 -1.32 -16.53 25.50
CA VAL A 65 -2.56 -15.80 25.79
C VAL A 65 -3.37 -15.56 24.51
N ASN A 66 -2.73 -15.16 23.41
CA ASN A 66 -3.38 -14.95 22.12
C ASN A 66 -4.03 -16.22 21.57
N ARG A 67 -3.32 -17.35 21.68
CA ARG A 67 -3.84 -18.65 21.20
C ARG A 67 -4.97 -19.17 22.07
N TYR A 68 -4.91 -18.98 23.38
CA TYR A 68 -6.02 -19.33 24.26
C TYR A 68 -7.25 -18.44 24.01
N GLU A 69 -7.05 -17.14 23.82
CA GLU A 69 -8.13 -16.22 23.40
C GLU A 69 -8.80 -16.67 22.09
N ALA A 70 -8.00 -17.10 21.09
CA ALA A 70 -8.54 -17.64 19.84
C ALA A 70 -9.36 -18.94 20.05
N LEU A 71 -9.04 -19.75 21.06
CA LEU A 71 -9.83 -20.93 21.43
C LEU A 71 -11.15 -20.53 22.08
N LEU A 72 -11.15 -19.54 22.99
CA LEU A 72 -12.38 -18.99 23.58
C LEU A 72 -13.31 -18.41 22.50
N GLN A 73 -12.73 -17.75 21.50
CA GLN A 73 -13.47 -17.11 20.40
C GLN A 73 -14.15 -18.10 19.45
N GLN A 74 -13.78 -19.38 19.47
CA GLN A 74 -14.52 -20.42 18.72
C GLN A 74 -15.94 -20.59 19.24
N ASN A 75 -16.17 -20.33 20.54
CA ASN A 75 -17.50 -20.31 21.13
C ASN A 75 -18.16 -18.92 21.02
N ASN A 76 -17.43 -17.86 21.37
CA ASN A 76 -17.95 -16.50 21.32
C ASN A 76 -16.91 -15.51 20.77
N PRO A 77 -17.04 -15.05 19.51
CA PRO A 77 -16.05 -14.19 18.87
C PRO A 77 -15.92 -12.80 19.51
N ALA A 78 -16.84 -12.40 20.40
CA ALA A 78 -16.78 -11.13 21.12
C ALA A 78 -16.00 -11.21 22.45
N VAL A 79 -15.63 -12.41 22.90
CA VAL A 79 -14.87 -12.59 24.15
C VAL A 79 -13.39 -12.25 23.92
N ALA A 80 -12.82 -11.49 24.86
CA ALA A 80 -11.39 -11.22 24.94
C ALA A 80 -10.79 -11.89 26.19
N MET A 81 -9.47 -12.10 26.17
CA MET A 81 -8.72 -12.43 27.38
C MET A 81 -8.57 -11.18 28.23
N HIS A 82 -9.51 -10.97 29.14
CA HIS A 82 -9.44 -9.88 30.11
C HIS A 82 -8.27 -10.06 31.07
N TYR A 83 -7.89 -9.00 31.76
CA TYR A 83 -6.79 -9.03 32.72
C TYR A 83 -7.28 -8.71 34.13
N TRP A 84 -6.53 -9.15 35.13
CA TRP A 84 -6.67 -8.68 36.52
C TRP A 84 -5.58 -7.64 36.79
N ASP A 85 -5.98 -6.45 37.23
CA ASP A 85 -5.01 -5.47 37.73
C ASP A 85 -4.45 -5.94 39.07
N TRP A 86 -3.23 -6.49 39.02
CA TRP A 86 -2.55 -7.03 40.20
C TRP A 86 -2.14 -5.97 41.22
N THR A 87 -2.36 -4.67 40.97
CA THR A 87 -2.14 -3.64 41.99
C THR A 87 -3.31 -3.56 42.97
N GLU A 88 -4.38 -4.33 42.74
CA GLU A 88 -5.60 -4.36 43.54
C GLU A 88 -5.87 -5.75 44.16
N ASP A 89 -6.53 -5.77 45.33
CA ASP A 89 -7.02 -7.01 45.93
C ASP A 89 -8.20 -7.53 45.09
N PRO A 90 -8.16 -8.77 44.56
CA PRO A 90 -9.25 -9.33 43.75
C PRO A 90 -10.57 -9.44 44.52
N ARG A 91 -10.58 -9.34 45.86
CA ARG A 91 -11.80 -9.35 46.68
C ARG A 91 -12.49 -7.99 46.80
N ALA A 92 -11.79 -6.93 46.41
CA ALA A 92 -12.26 -5.55 46.53
C ALA A 92 -11.65 -4.66 45.43
N ALA A 93 -11.58 -5.18 44.20
CA ALA A 93 -11.03 -4.48 43.04
C ALA A 93 -11.93 -3.31 42.66
N SER A 94 -11.37 -2.23 42.12
CA SER A 94 -12.12 -1.10 41.59
C SER A 94 -13.02 -1.54 40.44
N ASP A 95 -14.29 -1.09 40.44
CA ASP A 95 -15.19 -1.32 39.31
C ASP A 95 -15.04 -0.28 38.19
N GLY A 96 -14.10 0.67 38.35
CA GLY A 96 -13.88 1.78 37.42
C GLY A 96 -14.97 2.87 37.47
N GLN A 97 -15.95 2.74 38.36
CA GLN A 97 -17.11 3.64 38.53
C GLN A 97 -17.20 4.21 39.96
N GLY A 98 -16.16 4.03 40.77
CA GLY A 98 -16.07 4.52 42.15
C GLY A 98 -16.58 3.54 43.21
N GLY A 99 -16.92 2.31 42.81
CA GLY A 99 -17.25 1.20 43.70
C GLY A 99 -16.16 0.13 43.69
N THR A 100 -16.49 -1.03 44.29
CA THR A 100 -15.63 -2.21 44.26
C THR A 100 -16.41 -3.46 43.86
N VAL A 101 -15.69 -4.43 43.32
CA VAL A 101 -16.18 -5.76 42.98
C VAL A 101 -15.31 -6.82 43.65
N ASP A 102 -15.97 -7.83 44.22
CA ASP A 102 -15.33 -9.08 44.63
C ASP A 102 -15.33 -10.04 43.43
N LEU A 103 -14.16 -10.30 42.87
CA LEU A 103 -13.98 -11.21 41.74
C LEU A 103 -14.23 -12.67 42.13
N SER A 104 -14.29 -13.02 43.43
CA SER A 104 -14.50 -14.41 43.87
C SER A 104 -15.80 -15.01 43.36
N ALA A 105 -16.84 -14.18 43.17
CA ALA A 105 -18.11 -14.62 42.59
C ALA A 105 -18.00 -15.02 41.10
N LEU A 106 -16.94 -14.58 40.42
CA LEU A 106 -16.67 -14.82 39.00
C LEU A 106 -15.65 -15.94 38.79
N VAL A 107 -14.53 -15.86 39.49
CA VAL A 107 -13.36 -16.73 39.28
C VAL A 107 -13.11 -17.71 40.42
N GLY A 108 -14.05 -17.83 41.35
CA GLY A 108 -13.97 -18.65 42.55
C GLY A 108 -13.13 -18.04 43.67
N THR A 109 -13.18 -18.66 44.85
CA THR A 109 -12.50 -18.20 46.07
C THR A 109 -11.02 -17.95 45.85
N MET A 110 -10.51 -16.90 46.49
CA MET A 110 -9.08 -16.55 46.48
C MET A 110 -8.29 -17.22 47.61
N ASN A 111 -8.95 -17.97 48.50
CA ASN A 111 -8.31 -18.74 49.57
C ASN A 111 -9.11 -20.00 49.88
N GLY A 112 -8.59 -21.16 49.49
CA GLY A 112 -9.25 -22.45 49.53
C GLY A 112 -9.26 -23.15 48.18
N MET A 113 -9.97 -24.27 48.10
CA MET A 113 -10.23 -24.97 46.84
C MET A 113 -11.15 -24.12 45.97
N LEU A 114 -10.85 -24.04 44.67
CA LEU A 114 -11.63 -23.34 43.67
C LEU A 114 -13.12 -23.73 43.79
N ASP A 115 -13.98 -22.73 43.82
CA ASP A 115 -15.42 -22.90 43.94
C ASP A 115 -16.16 -22.03 42.89
N GLY A 116 -17.49 -22.03 42.97
CA GLY A 116 -18.31 -21.18 42.10
C GLY A 116 -18.35 -21.66 40.65
N PRO A 117 -18.54 -20.73 39.68
CA PRO A 117 -18.82 -21.08 38.28
C PRO A 117 -17.72 -21.88 37.59
N LEU A 118 -16.46 -21.75 38.02
CA LEU A 118 -15.32 -22.44 37.42
C LEU A 118 -14.89 -23.70 38.18
N ALA A 119 -15.63 -24.15 39.21
CA ALA A 119 -15.31 -25.37 39.95
C ALA A 119 -15.34 -26.66 39.10
N ALA A 120 -15.93 -26.60 37.90
CA ALA A 120 -16.00 -27.74 36.98
C ALA A 120 -14.63 -28.16 36.42
N VAL A 121 -13.62 -27.27 36.45
CA VAL A 121 -12.29 -27.53 35.89
C VAL A 121 -11.41 -28.45 36.76
N HIS A 122 -11.94 -28.97 37.87
CA HIS A 122 -11.23 -29.91 38.74
C HIS A 122 -12.18 -30.99 39.28
N ASN A 123 -11.63 -32.09 39.78
CA ASN A 123 -12.39 -33.27 40.19
C ASN A 123 -12.98 -33.18 41.62
N GLY A 124 -13.28 -31.97 42.11
CA GLY A 124 -13.96 -31.77 43.41
C GLY A 124 -13.24 -32.34 44.65
N GLY A 125 -11.91 -32.49 44.61
CA GLY A 125 -11.11 -33.11 45.67
C GLY A 125 -11.11 -34.65 45.64
N VAL A 126 -11.74 -35.27 44.64
CA VAL A 126 -11.83 -36.73 44.49
C VAL A 126 -10.61 -37.24 43.74
N LEU A 127 -9.85 -38.16 44.35
CA LEU A 127 -8.68 -38.78 43.71
C LEU A 127 -9.07 -39.75 42.59
N ALA A 128 -10.25 -40.38 42.69
CA ALA A 128 -10.68 -41.36 41.70
C ALA A 128 -10.93 -40.69 40.34
N GLY A 129 -10.14 -41.08 39.32
CA GLY A 129 -10.21 -40.52 37.98
C GLY A 129 -9.62 -39.12 37.81
N SER A 130 -8.84 -38.63 38.79
CA SER A 130 -8.11 -37.37 38.62
C SER A 130 -6.74 -37.60 37.98
N ARG A 131 -6.15 -36.52 37.46
CA ARG A 131 -4.79 -36.48 36.90
C ARG A 131 -3.75 -37.10 37.82
N GLU A 132 -3.82 -36.86 39.11
CA GLU A 132 -2.87 -37.37 40.12
C GLU A 132 -2.96 -38.88 40.30
N GLN A 133 -4.13 -39.48 40.03
CA GLN A 133 -4.30 -40.93 40.06
C GLN A 133 -3.92 -41.59 38.73
N SER A 134 -4.38 -41.02 37.61
CA SER A 134 -4.19 -41.63 36.28
C SER A 134 -2.80 -41.36 35.69
N GLY A 135 -2.21 -40.21 36.03
CA GLY A 135 -1.04 -39.65 35.37
C GLY A 135 -1.33 -39.11 33.97
N ASP A 136 -2.59 -39.08 33.54
CA ASP A 136 -3.01 -38.56 32.24
C ASP A 136 -3.34 -37.06 32.35
N PRO A 137 -2.62 -36.17 31.66
CA PRO A 137 -2.93 -34.75 31.66
C PRO A 137 -4.27 -34.39 30.99
N ALA A 138 -4.96 -35.35 30.36
CA ALA A 138 -6.32 -35.14 29.85
C ALA A 138 -7.42 -35.36 30.91
N ASP A 139 -7.06 -35.91 32.08
CA ASP A 139 -7.97 -35.97 33.23
C ASP A 139 -7.86 -34.67 34.05
N PRO A 140 -8.97 -34.17 34.63
CA PRO A 140 -8.92 -32.96 35.44
C PRO A 140 -8.10 -33.19 36.72
N PRO A 141 -7.44 -32.13 37.25
CA PRO A 141 -6.72 -32.21 38.52
C PRO A 141 -7.68 -32.55 39.67
N GLN A 142 -7.17 -33.19 40.74
CA GLN A 142 -7.96 -33.55 41.91
C GLN A 142 -8.60 -32.30 42.51
N SER A 143 -7.82 -31.24 42.65
CA SER A 143 -8.24 -29.97 43.21
C SER A 143 -7.39 -28.85 42.66
N VAL A 144 -8.01 -27.71 42.39
CA VAL A 144 -7.31 -26.43 42.19
C VAL A 144 -7.49 -25.62 43.47
N THR A 145 -6.41 -25.07 44.00
CA THR A 145 -6.39 -24.35 45.28
C THR A 145 -5.65 -23.02 45.18
N ARG A 146 -6.10 -22.05 45.98
CA ARG A 146 -5.46 -20.75 46.16
C ARG A 146 -5.24 -20.48 47.64
N SER A 147 -4.27 -19.63 47.96
CA SER A 147 -3.95 -19.26 49.35
C SER A 147 -3.66 -17.77 49.50
N ALA A 148 -4.34 -16.93 48.72
CA ALA A 148 -4.05 -15.52 48.68
C ALA A 148 -4.42 -14.84 50.01
N ALA A 149 -3.54 -14.00 50.53
CA ALA A 149 -3.86 -13.14 51.66
C ALA A 149 -4.80 -12.00 51.24
N ALA A 150 -5.40 -11.29 52.19
CA ALA A 150 -6.10 -10.04 51.89
C ALA A 150 -5.09 -8.93 51.54
N GLY A 151 -5.48 -8.02 50.64
CA GLY A 151 -4.64 -6.98 50.06
C GLY A 151 -4.17 -7.29 48.64
N ALA A 152 -3.40 -6.38 48.05
CA ALA A 152 -2.75 -6.61 46.76
C ALA A 152 -1.40 -7.33 46.94
N PRO A 153 -0.88 -8.05 45.93
CA PRO A 153 0.49 -8.55 45.93
C PRO A 153 1.51 -7.41 46.11
N GLY A 154 2.65 -7.74 46.69
CA GLY A 154 3.79 -6.82 46.78
C GLY A 154 4.53 -6.71 45.46
N VAL A 155 3.96 -5.96 44.51
CA VAL A 155 4.54 -5.72 43.17
C VAL A 155 4.87 -4.25 42.96
N THR A 156 5.71 -3.98 41.97
CA THR A 156 5.98 -2.64 41.49
C THR A 156 4.74 -2.06 40.79
N GLY A 157 4.46 -0.78 40.98
CA GLY A 157 3.33 -0.12 40.31
C GLY A 157 3.55 0.01 38.80
N ASP A 158 2.47 -0.13 38.02
CA ASP A 158 2.48 -0.12 36.55
C ASP A 158 3.31 1.00 35.92
N ALA A 159 3.13 2.24 36.38
CA ALA A 159 3.84 3.41 35.84
C ALA A 159 5.37 3.31 36.02
N THR A 160 5.82 2.66 37.09
CA THR A 160 7.24 2.40 37.35
C THR A 160 7.73 1.25 36.49
N VAL A 161 6.94 0.19 36.33
CA VAL A 161 7.29 -0.95 35.46
C VAL A 161 7.47 -0.50 34.01
N ILE A 162 6.53 0.23 33.43
CA ILE A 162 6.57 0.65 32.01
C ILE A 162 7.67 1.66 31.69
N THR A 163 8.23 2.33 32.70
CA THR A 163 9.35 3.28 32.56
C THR A 163 10.69 2.69 33.01
N THR A 164 10.70 1.41 33.41
CA THR A 164 11.92 0.73 33.84
C THR A 164 12.93 0.69 32.71
N GLY A 165 14.15 1.14 33.00
CA GLY A 165 15.25 1.16 32.04
C GLY A 165 15.23 2.35 31.07
N ASP A 166 14.27 3.28 31.13
CA ASP A 166 14.19 4.41 30.18
C ASP A 166 15.43 5.33 30.19
N ALA A 167 16.19 5.34 31.28
CA ALA A 167 17.45 6.06 31.42
C ALA A 167 18.67 5.32 30.83
N LEU A 168 18.51 4.05 30.43
CA LEU A 168 19.55 3.24 29.79
C LEU A 168 19.57 3.49 28.27
N PRO A 169 20.70 3.17 27.60
CA PRO A 169 20.75 3.09 26.14
C PRO A 169 19.62 2.21 25.59
N GLN A 170 19.06 2.59 24.43
CA GLN A 170 17.94 1.88 23.78
C GLN A 170 18.13 0.36 23.76
N ALA A 171 19.32 -0.11 23.39
CA ALA A 171 19.62 -1.52 23.26
C ALA A 171 19.52 -2.33 24.57
N GLN A 172 19.59 -1.67 25.72
CA GLN A 172 19.54 -2.30 27.06
C GLN A 172 18.16 -2.20 27.72
N GLN A 173 17.23 -1.42 27.14
CA GLN A 173 15.94 -1.16 27.77
C GLN A 173 15.05 -2.39 27.83
N TRP A 174 15.11 -3.26 26.81
CA TRP A 174 14.34 -4.51 26.76
C TRP A 174 14.65 -5.40 27.96
N GLU A 175 15.93 -5.65 28.23
CA GLU A 175 16.35 -6.53 29.31
C GLU A 175 15.92 -5.99 30.68
N ALA A 176 16.14 -4.70 30.94
CA ALA A 176 15.76 -4.07 32.19
C ALA A 176 14.25 -4.14 32.45
N PHE A 177 13.44 -3.83 31.43
CA PHE A 177 11.99 -3.92 31.49
C PHE A 177 11.52 -5.37 31.71
N ARG A 178 12.02 -6.31 30.89
CA ARG A 178 11.65 -7.74 30.96
C ARG A 178 11.94 -8.33 32.34
N VAL A 179 13.13 -8.12 32.87
CA VAL A 179 13.55 -8.67 34.17
C VAL A 179 12.68 -8.13 35.31
N GLN A 180 12.35 -6.84 35.30
CA GLN A 180 11.48 -6.26 36.30
C GLN A 180 10.07 -6.85 36.23
N LEU A 181 9.48 -6.89 35.03
CA LEU A 181 8.14 -7.41 34.84
C LEU A 181 8.03 -8.91 35.17
N GLU A 182 9.04 -9.71 34.83
CA GLU A 182 9.10 -11.13 35.20
C GLU A 182 9.24 -11.33 36.73
N SER A 183 9.94 -10.44 37.43
CA SER A 183 10.02 -10.46 38.90
C SER A 183 8.68 -10.14 39.56
N ASP A 184 7.96 -9.12 39.07
CA ASP A 184 6.63 -8.76 39.57
C ASP A 184 5.61 -9.87 39.27
N HIS A 185 5.70 -10.50 38.09
CA HIS A 185 4.94 -11.70 37.73
C HIS A 185 5.16 -12.84 38.72
N GLY A 186 6.41 -13.18 39.04
CA GLY A 186 6.71 -14.22 40.02
C GLY A 186 6.15 -13.90 41.42
N SER A 187 6.13 -12.62 41.78
CA SER A 187 5.55 -12.15 43.05
C SER A 187 4.02 -12.26 43.06
N ALA A 188 3.36 -12.01 41.93
CA ALA A 188 1.91 -12.20 41.76
C ALA A 188 1.51 -13.68 41.83
N HIS A 189 2.27 -14.59 41.20
CA HIS A 189 2.07 -16.04 41.35
C HIS A 189 2.18 -16.47 42.82
N GLY A 190 3.24 -16.02 43.52
CA GLY A 190 3.45 -16.32 44.93
C GLY A 190 2.38 -15.75 45.86
N TYR A 191 1.82 -14.57 45.53
CA TYR A 191 0.72 -13.98 46.27
C TYR A 191 -0.56 -14.81 46.17
N VAL A 192 -0.95 -15.25 44.97
CA VAL A 192 -2.18 -16.04 44.83
C VAL A 192 -2.00 -17.41 45.50
N GLY A 193 -0.81 -18.02 45.33
CA GLY A 193 -0.41 -19.25 46.02
C GLY A 193 -1.29 -20.46 45.68
N GLY A 194 -1.04 -21.61 46.32
CA GLY A 194 -1.64 -22.88 45.87
C GLY A 194 -1.10 -23.29 44.50
N ASP A 195 -1.95 -23.79 43.62
CA ASP A 195 -1.56 -24.38 42.33
C ASP A 195 -0.97 -23.36 41.37
N ILE A 196 -1.51 -22.13 41.33
CA ILE A 196 -0.92 -21.03 40.56
C ILE A 196 0.48 -20.63 41.07
N GLY A 197 0.81 -20.93 42.33
CA GLY A 197 2.16 -20.71 42.88
C GLY A 197 3.18 -21.77 42.43
N ALA A 198 2.73 -22.90 41.87
CA ALA A 198 3.56 -24.01 41.43
C ALA A 198 3.81 -23.95 39.91
N GLN A 199 5.07 -23.78 39.52
CA GLN A 199 5.47 -23.51 38.15
C GLN A 199 4.95 -24.50 37.09
N HIS A 200 4.76 -25.78 37.41
CA HIS A 200 4.31 -26.80 36.44
C HIS A 200 2.86 -27.26 36.67
N GLN A 201 2.10 -26.47 37.43
CA GLN A 201 0.68 -26.70 37.75
C GLN A 201 -0.14 -25.41 37.62
N ALA A 202 0.51 -24.25 37.46
CA ALA A 202 -0.16 -22.96 37.51
C ALA A 202 -1.26 -22.79 36.47
N PHE A 203 -1.17 -23.52 35.36
CA PHE A 203 -2.13 -23.47 34.27
C PHE A 203 -3.35 -24.38 34.47
N GLU A 204 -3.41 -25.11 35.58
CA GLU A 204 -4.63 -25.76 36.07
C GLU A 204 -5.62 -24.75 36.69
N ASP A 205 -5.17 -23.54 37.05
CA ASP A 205 -6.01 -22.49 37.63
C ASP A 205 -6.44 -21.43 36.58
N PRO A 206 -7.73 -21.21 36.33
CA PRO A 206 -8.22 -20.20 35.37
C PRO A 206 -7.76 -18.76 35.65
N PHE A 207 -7.38 -18.43 36.88
CA PHE A 207 -6.88 -17.10 37.22
C PHE A 207 -5.53 -16.77 36.58
N VAL A 208 -4.76 -17.80 36.18
CA VAL A 208 -3.46 -17.64 35.52
C VAL A 208 -3.53 -16.81 34.24
N PHE A 209 -4.61 -16.94 33.47
CA PHE A 209 -4.76 -16.22 32.21
C PHE A 209 -5.09 -14.74 32.44
N LEU A 210 -5.79 -14.40 33.52
CA LEU A 210 -6.01 -13.01 33.93
C LEU A 210 -4.70 -12.36 34.39
N LEU A 211 -3.86 -13.12 35.10
CA LEU A 211 -2.53 -12.69 35.53
C LEU A 211 -1.60 -12.48 34.32
N HIS A 212 -1.49 -13.46 33.42
CA HIS A 212 -0.62 -13.36 32.25
C HIS A 212 -1.15 -12.36 31.20
N SER A 213 -2.48 -12.15 31.11
CA SER A 213 -3.01 -11.05 30.31
C SER A 213 -2.62 -9.68 30.89
N ASN A 214 -2.48 -9.55 32.22
CA ASN A 214 -1.95 -8.31 32.82
C ASN A 214 -0.45 -8.12 32.54
N VAL A 215 0.34 -9.20 32.57
CA VAL A 215 1.75 -9.17 32.13
C VAL A 215 1.85 -8.67 30.69
N ASP A 216 1.03 -9.24 29.80
CA ASP A 216 1.01 -8.83 28.40
C ASP A 216 0.49 -7.39 28.21
N ARG A 217 -0.49 -6.94 29.01
CA ARG A 217 -0.93 -5.54 29.05
C ARG A 217 0.24 -4.60 29.34
N LEU A 218 1.06 -4.91 30.34
CA LEU A 218 2.21 -4.09 30.71
C LEU A 218 3.28 -4.10 29.62
N PHE A 219 3.49 -5.24 28.96
CA PHE A 219 4.33 -5.31 27.76
C PHE A 219 3.79 -4.41 26.64
N ALA A 220 2.49 -4.48 26.35
CA ALA A 220 1.85 -3.64 25.35
C ALA A 220 1.94 -2.13 25.71
N MET A 221 1.76 -1.77 26.98
CA MET A 221 1.89 -0.39 27.47
C MET A 221 3.33 0.14 27.38
N TRP A 222 4.34 -0.71 27.62
CA TRP A 222 5.74 -0.36 27.40
C TRP A 222 6.03 -0.11 25.91
N GLN A 223 5.47 -0.93 25.01
CA GLN A 223 5.62 -0.77 23.56
C GLN A 223 4.90 0.49 23.03
N ALA A 224 3.76 0.83 23.64
CA ALA A 224 2.89 1.92 23.20
C ALA A 224 3.28 3.30 23.76
N GLN A 225 4.40 3.42 24.49
CA GLN A 225 4.87 4.71 25.01
C GLN A 225 5.07 5.73 23.86
N PRO A 226 4.56 6.97 23.98
CA PRO A 226 4.80 8.02 23.00
C PRO A 226 6.30 8.30 22.78
N GLY A 227 6.74 8.45 21.54
CA GLY A 227 8.15 8.69 21.19
C GLY A 227 9.04 7.46 21.31
N ARG A 228 8.45 6.27 21.48
CA ARG A 228 9.13 4.97 21.54
C ARG A 228 8.64 4.02 20.46
N GLU A 229 8.34 4.55 19.26
CA GLU A 229 7.78 3.80 18.12
C GLU A 229 8.64 2.59 17.74
N TRP A 230 9.97 2.68 17.93
CA TRP A 230 10.91 1.58 17.73
C TRP A 230 10.60 0.32 18.57
N ARG A 231 9.83 0.42 19.66
CA ARG A 231 9.41 -0.75 20.46
C ARG A 231 8.34 -1.60 19.76
N LEU A 232 7.80 -1.14 18.64
CA LEU A 232 6.96 -1.92 17.73
C LEU A 232 7.71 -2.44 16.50
N ASP A 233 8.98 -2.06 16.33
CA ASP A 233 9.82 -2.51 15.23
C ASP A 233 10.51 -3.84 15.62
N PRO A 234 10.23 -4.96 14.92
CA PRO A 234 10.86 -6.25 15.19
C PRO A 234 12.40 -6.26 15.14
N ASP A 235 13.00 -5.30 14.43
CA ASP A 235 14.45 -5.18 14.32
C ASP A 235 15.08 -4.40 15.48
N GLN A 236 14.27 -3.69 16.28
CA GLN A 236 14.76 -2.79 17.32
C GLN A 236 14.27 -3.15 18.73
N VAL A 237 13.07 -3.72 18.86
CA VAL A 237 12.37 -3.90 20.16
C VAL A 237 13.18 -4.68 21.19
N TYR A 238 14.00 -5.65 20.76
CA TYR A 238 14.77 -6.53 21.63
C TYR A 238 16.22 -6.08 21.89
N GLY A 239 16.66 -4.99 21.28
CA GLY A 239 17.98 -4.38 21.53
C GLY A 239 19.15 -5.37 21.44
N ASP A 240 20.01 -5.39 22.46
CA ASP A 240 21.20 -6.26 22.55
C ASP A 240 20.85 -7.77 22.55
N GLN A 241 19.59 -8.11 22.82
CA GLN A 241 19.12 -9.50 22.87
C GLN A 241 18.48 -9.97 21.55
N SER A 242 18.39 -9.11 20.53
CA SER A 242 17.72 -9.36 19.24
C SER A 242 18.20 -10.59 18.48
N GLU A 243 19.47 -10.95 18.64
CA GLU A 243 20.13 -12.05 17.92
C GLU A 243 20.42 -13.26 18.83
N THR A 244 19.80 -13.33 20.01
CA THR A 244 20.00 -14.46 20.92
C THR A 244 19.39 -15.74 20.35
N THR A 245 20.11 -16.86 20.50
CA THR A 245 19.75 -18.19 19.95
C THR A 245 19.79 -19.26 21.04
N GLY A 246 19.15 -20.40 20.76
CA GLY A 246 18.99 -21.50 21.71
C GLY A 246 17.71 -21.35 22.55
N PRO A 247 17.40 -22.34 23.40
CA PRO A 247 16.15 -22.40 24.14
C PRO A 247 15.81 -21.08 24.84
N LYS A 248 14.57 -20.61 24.69
CA LYS A 248 14.04 -19.41 25.37
C LYS A 248 14.71 -18.09 24.96
N SER A 249 15.20 -18.03 23.73
CA SER A 249 15.85 -16.85 23.15
C SER A 249 14.99 -16.18 22.08
N ILE A 250 15.39 -14.97 21.64
CA ILE A 250 14.58 -14.16 20.72
C ILE A 250 14.41 -14.80 19.34
N LEU A 251 15.45 -15.44 18.80
CA LEU A 251 15.40 -16.10 17.50
C LEU A 251 14.91 -17.54 17.56
N ASP A 252 14.74 -18.09 18.76
CA ASP A 252 14.25 -19.45 18.96
C ASP A 252 12.79 -19.55 18.52
N PRO A 253 12.42 -20.55 17.69
CA PRO A 253 11.02 -20.81 17.38
C PRO A 253 10.20 -21.06 18.65
N MET A 254 8.99 -20.51 18.70
CA MET A 254 8.13 -20.62 19.87
C MET A 254 7.55 -22.03 20.00
N GLN A 255 8.08 -22.78 20.95
CA GLN A 255 7.54 -24.06 21.38
C GLN A 255 6.17 -23.88 22.06
N PRO A 256 5.22 -24.82 21.98
CA PRO A 256 5.28 -26.05 21.23
C PRO A 256 4.82 -25.89 19.78
N TRP A 257 4.40 -24.68 19.40
CA TRP A 257 3.76 -24.41 18.11
C TRP A 257 4.69 -24.66 16.92
N ASP A 258 6.00 -24.59 17.13
CA ASP A 258 7.04 -24.94 16.16
C ASP A 258 7.18 -26.45 15.90
N GLY A 259 6.53 -27.30 16.69
CA GLY A 259 6.62 -28.76 16.59
C GLY A 259 7.53 -29.41 17.62
N THR A 260 8.15 -28.64 18.52
CA THR A 260 9.15 -29.12 19.48
C THR A 260 8.81 -28.72 20.92
N VAL A 261 9.40 -29.40 21.90
CA VAL A 261 9.25 -29.05 23.33
C VAL A 261 10.60 -29.22 24.02
N GLU A 262 10.80 -28.50 25.12
CA GLU A 262 12.01 -28.63 25.94
C GLU A 262 11.96 -29.90 26.81
N PHE A 263 10.80 -30.22 27.35
CA PHE A 263 10.59 -31.34 28.27
C PHE A 263 9.60 -32.35 27.70
N GLY A 264 9.99 -33.61 27.67
CA GLY A 264 9.13 -34.71 27.22
C GLY A 264 9.16 -34.92 25.70
N ALA A 265 8.09 -35.53 25.19
CA ALA A 265 7.91 -35.77 23.77
C ALA A 265 7.08 -34.63 23.13
N PRO A 266 7.23 -34.36 21.82
CA PRO A 266 6.37 -33.42 21.11
C PRO A 266 4.89 -33.68 21.39
N ILE A 267 4.13 -32.59 21.58
CA ILE A 267 2.73 -32.67 22.00
C ILE A 267 1.78 -32.41 20.83
N GLU A 268 0.74 -33.23 20.72
CA GLU A 268 -0.31 -33.01 19.72
C GLU A 268 -1.12 -31.75 20.06
N PRO A 269 -1.60 -30.98 19.05
CA PRO A 269 -1.54 -31.27 17.63
C PRO A 269 -0.30 -30.69 16.91
N TRP A 270 0.73 -30.28 17.64
CA TRP A 270 1.96 -29.69 17.09
C TRP A 270 3.09 -30.71 17.08
N ALA A 271 2.86 -31.85 16.42
CA ALA A 271 3.85 -32.90 16.29
C ALA A 271 3.94 -33.40 14.84
N GLY A 272 5.08 -34.00 14.51
CA GLY A 272 5.32 -34.65 13.22
C GLY A 272 5.14 -33.72 12.02
N SER A 273 4.24 -34.08 11.10
CA SER A 273 3.94 -33.32 9.89
C SER A 273 2.60 -32.58 9.98
N SER A 274 2.15 -32.25 11.20
CA SER A 274 0.87 -31.58 11.41
C SER A 274 0.82 -30.23 10.68
N PRO A 275 -0.27 -29.91 9.96
CA PRO A 275 -0.45 -28.60 9.34
C PRO A 275 -0.69 -27.49 10.37
N ARG A 276 -0.83 -27.83 11.66
CA ARG A 276 -0.97 -26.84 12.75
C ARG A 276 0.37 -26.33 13.26
N ILE A 277 1.50 -26.88 12.81
CA ILE A 277 2.82 -26.38 13.14
C ILE A 277 3.00 -24.99 12.52
N GLU A 278 3.32 -24.02 13.36
CA GLU A 278 3.57 -22.63 12.99
C GLU A 278 4.94 -22.21 13.54
N ILE A 279 5.91 -22.11 12.64
CA ILE A 279 7.27 -21.70 13.01
C ILE A 279 7.32 -20.17 13.03
N LYS A 280 7.30 -19.60 14.23
CA LYS A 280 7.43 -18.16 14.49
C LYS A 280 8.39 -17.97 15.67
N ASN A 281 9.20 -16.92 15.65
CA ASN A 281 10.02 -16.51 16.79
C ASN A 281 9.52 -15.16 17.34
N CYS A 282 10.23 -14.61 18.33
CA CYS A 282 9.80 -13.37 19.00
C CYS A 282 9.73 -12.16 18.04
N ARG A 283 10.54 -12.13 16.98
CA ARG A 283 10.56 -11.05 15.98
C ARG A 283 9.46 -11.18 14.93
N HIS A 284 8.63 -12.22 14.97
CA HIS A 284 7.52 -12.30 14.04
C HIS A 284 6.58 -11.10 14.24
N PRO A 285 6.14 -10.37 13.18
CA PRO A 285 5.33 -9.17 13.33
C PRO A 285 4.04 -9.38 14.14
N SER A 286 3.42 -10.56 14.08
CA SER A 286 2.22 -10.87 14.88
C SER A 286 2.49 -11.05 16.38
N VAL A 287 3.75 -11.26 16.78
CA VAL A 287 4.16 -11.38 18.18
C VAL A 287 4.55 -10.01 18.73
N VAL A 288 5.33 -9.25 17.95
CA VAL A 288 5.73 -7.89 18.32
C VAL A 288 4.52 -6.97 18.40
N ARG A 289 3.56 -7.10 17.48
CA ARG A 289 2.30 -6.34 17.50
C ARG A 289 1.49 -6.71 18.75
N PRO A 290 1.18 -5.74 19.63
CA PRO A 290 0.37 -6.02 20.80
C PRO A 290 -1.11 -6.24 20.42
N PRO A 291 -1.81 -7.15 21.12
CA PRO A 291 -3.27 -7.16 21.18
C PRO A 291 -3.82 -5.84 21.73
N CYS A 292 -5.12 -5.62 21.55
CA CYS A 292 -5.76 -4.42 22.04
C CYS A 292 -6.11 -4.48 23.52
N TYR A 293 -5.58 -3.53 24.29
CA TYR A 293 -5.98 -3.26 25.67
C TYR A 293 -6.62 -1.87 25.78
N ASP A 294 -7.58 -1.73 26.69
CA ASP A 294 -8.21 -0.45 27.05
C ASP A 294 -7.24 0.58 27.64
N THR A 295 -6.06 0.14 28.06
CA THR A 295 -4.98 1.00 28.58
C THR A 295 -4.01 1.52 27.51
N LEU A 296 -4.15 1.10 26.25
CA LEU A 296 -3.29 1.59 25.17
C LEU A 296 -3.76 2.96 24.67
N PRO A 297 -2.82 3.88 24.39
CA PRO A 297 -3.18 5.22 23.92
C PRO A 297 -3.74 5.18 22.50
N LEU A 298 -4.68 6.06 22.20
CA LEU A 298 -5.06 6.39 20.82
C LEU A 298 -4.43 7.74 20.48
N THR A 299 -3.55 7.77 19.48
CA THR A 299 -2.90 9.01 19.03
C THR A 299 -3.14 9.25 17.56
N VAL A 300 -3.28 10.53 17.20
CA VAL A 300 -3.36 10.98 15.81
C VAL A 300 -2.31 12.07 15.61
N SER A 301 -1.40 11.88 14.67
CA SER A 301 -0.33 12.85 14.39
C SER A 301 -0.30 13.25 12.93
N GLN A 302 0.06 14.50 12.65
CA GLN A 302 0.23 14.99 11.28
C GLN A 302 1.59 14.53 10.74
N VAL A 303 1.58 13.78 9.63
CA VAL A 303 2.80 13.27 8.99
C VAL A 303 3.20 14.09 7.78
N SER A 304 2.22 14.47 6.94
CA SER A 304 2.49 15.24 5.72
C SER A 304 1.32 16.17 5.39
N PRO A 305 1.55 17.46 5.08
CA PRO A 305 2.83 18.16 5.22
C PRO A 305 3.34 18.10 6.67
N ALA A 306 4.61 18.40 6.93
CA ALA A 306 5.11 18.43 8.30
C ALA A 306 4.32 19.47 9.14
N PRO A 307 4.17 19.28 10.46
CA PRO A 307 3.48 20.26 11.29
C PRO A 307 4.05 21.69 11.10
N GLY A 308 3.19 22.63 10.72
CA GLY A 308 3.57 24.02 10.39
C GLY A 308 3.81 24.29 8.89
N ASP A 309 3.98 23.26 8.06
CA ASP A 309 4.07 23.42 6.61
C ASP A 309 2.67 23.45 5.94
N PRO A 310 2.50 24.25 4.87
CA PRO A 310 1.28 24.25 4.08
C PRO A 310 1.14 23.01 3.18
N ILE A 311 -0.09 22.68 2.78
CA ILE A 311 -0.33 21.89 1.58
C ILE A 311 -0.02 22.79 0.38
N ARG A 312 1.02 22.42 -0.38
CA ARG A 312 1.49 23.19 -1.54
C ARG A 312 0.99 22.57 -2.83
N PHE A 313 0.24 23.35 -3.59
CA PHE A 313 -0.09 23.11 -4.99
C PHE A 313 0.87 23.95 -5.83
N LEU A 314 2.02 23.38 -6.19
CA LEU A 314 3.04 24.08 -6.98
C LEU A 314 2.78 23.82 -8.46
N ASP A 315 2.77 24.90 -9.22
CA ASP A 315 2.72 24.90 -10.69
C ASP A 315 1.61 24.01 -11.23
N VAL A 316 0.40 24.21 -10.69
CA VAL A 316 -0.79 23.51 -11.17
C VAL A 316 -1.13 24.05 -12.55
N VAL A 317 -1.24 23.15 -13.53
CA VAL A 317 -1.62 23.51 -14.89
C VAL A 317 -3.04 24.09 -14.89
N GLU A 318 -3.23 25.24 -15.54
CA GLU A 318 -4.53 25.87 -15.67
C GLU A 318 -5.60 24.91 -16.23
N ASN A 319 -6.85 25.07 -15.77
CA ASN A 319 -7.97 24.19 -16.11
C ASN A 319 -7.81 22.69 -15.74
N LEU A 320 -6.74 22.28 -15.05
CA LEU A 320 -6.52 20.89 -14.63
C LEU A 320 -6.70 20.72 -13.11
N PRO A 321 -7.83 20.17 -12.65
CA PRO A 321 -8.05 19.91 -11.23
C PRO A 321 -6.96 19.00 -10.65
N THR A 322 -6.38 19.39 -9.52
CA THR A 322 -5.30 18.65 -8.86
C THR A 322 -5.66 18.39 -7.41
N ALA A 323 -5.40 17.16 -6.93
CA ALA A 323 -5.63 16.79 -5.54
C ALA A 323 -4.32 16.59 -4.77
N ARG A 324 -4.32 16.98 -3.49
CA ARG A 324 -3.24 16.76 -2.52
C ARG A 324 -3.86 16.41 -1.16
N ALA A 325 -3.20 15.56 -0.38
CA ALA A 325 -3.73 15.10 0.91
C ALA A 325 -2.97 15.70 2.10
N LEU A 326 -3.72 15.97 3.18
CA LEU A 326 -3.18 15.88 4.53
C LEU A 326 -3.12 14.39 4.91
N ARG A 327 -1.95 13.92 5.34
CA ARG A 327 -1.74 12.58 5.88
C ARG A 327 -1.63 12.62 7.40
N LEU A 328 -2.61 12.02 8.06
CA LEU A 328 -2.63 11.80 9.49
C LEU A 328 -2.25 10.35 9.79
N ARG A 329 -1.37 10.13 10.76
CA ARG A 329 -1.02 8.80 11.29
C ARG A 329 -1.87 8.54 12.52
N VAL A 330 -2.69 7.52 12.44
CA VAL A 330 -3.48 7.00 13.55
C VAL A 330 -2.71 5.84 14.15
N ARG A 331 -2.48 5.86 15.46
CA ARG A 331 -1.88 4.76 16.20
C ARG A 331 -2.79 4.39 17.36
N GLY A 332 -3.29 3.16 17.35
CA GLY A 332 -4.25 2.73 18.36
C GLY A 332 -5.01 1.47 18.01
N CYS A 333 -6.04 1.22 18.80
CA CYS A 333 -6.88 0.03 18.77
C CYS A 333 -8.34 0.32 18.42
N THR A 334 -8.64 1.57 18.07
CA THR A 334 -9.99 2.00 17.72
C THR A 334 -9.96 2.84 16.45
N THR A 335 -11.03 2.72 15.67
CA THR A 335 -11.21 3.55 14.48
C THR A 335 -11.36 5.01 14.87
N VAL A 336 -10.83 5.90 14.04
CA VAL A 336 -11.04 7.35 14.17
C VAL A 336 -11.86 7.89 13.02
N THR A 337 -12.56 9.00 13.25
CA THR A 337 -13.30 9.73 12.22
C THR A 337 -12.76 11.15 12.10
N ALA A 338 -12.18 11.48 10.96
CA ALA A 338 -11.76 12.84 10.62
C ALA A 338 -12.89 13.58 9.91
N THR A 339 -13.34 14.70 10.49
CA THR A 339 -14.26 15.64 9.86
C THR A 339 -13.48 16.86 9.42
N ALA A 340 -13.58 17.20 8.13
CA ALA A 340 -12.81 18.29 7.53
C ALA A 340 -13.71 19.37 6.91
N THR A 341 -13.20 20.60 6.93
CA THR A 341 -13.72 21.77 6.19
C THR A 341 -12.56 22.49 5.51
N VAL A 342 -12.80 23.11 4.35
CA VAL A 342 -11.79 23.85 3.62
C VAL A 342 -12.36 25.17 3.07
N THR A 343 -11.54 26.21 2.99
CA THR A 343 -11.93 27.48 2.37
C THR A 343 -11.85 27.42 0.84
N ALA A 344 -12.73 28.16 0.16
CA ALA A 344 -12.63 28.35 -1.29
C ALA A 344 -11.27 28.96 -1.72
N PRO A 345 -10.77 28.71 -2.94
CA PRO A 345 -11.39 27.92 -4.02
C PRO A 345 -11.20 26.40 -3.91
N PHE A 346 -10.65 25.92 -2.80
CA PHE A 346 -10.43 24.50 -2.56
C PHE A 346 -11.73 23.78 -2.17
N THR A 347 -11.78 22.47 -2.45
CA THR A 347 -12.87 21.57 -2.08
C THR A 347 -12.32 20.28 -1.48
N LEU A 348 -13.17 19.47 -0.84
CA LEU A 348 -12.78 18.18 -0.28
C LEU A 348 -13.34 17.06 -1.16
N LEU A 349 -12.54 16.01 -1.40
CA LEU A 349 -13.04 14.83 -2.13
C LEU A 349 -14.02 14.01 -1.30
N ALA A 350 -13.80 13.93 0.01
CA ALA A 350 -14.66 13.23 0.96
C ALA A 350 -14.53 13.84 2.36
N THR A 351 -15.65 13.86 3.10
CA THR A 351 -15.70 14.19 4.53
C THR A 351 -17.08 13.74 5.07
N PRO A 352 -17.18 13.07 6.23
CA PRO A 352 -16.07 12.61 7.07
C PRO A 352 -15.31 11.42 6.47
N ILE A 353 -14.13 11.14 7.00
CA ILE A 353 -13.28 10.01 6.61
C ILE A 353 -13.04 9.15 7.85
N VAL A 354 -13.29 7.85 7.74
CA VAL A 354 -13.14 6.89 8.85
C VAL A 354 -11.92 6.01 8.57
N SER A 355 -11.08 5.78 9.56
CA SER A 355 -9.97 4.84 9.43
C SER A 355 -10.49 3.40 9.33
N PRO A 356 -9.75 2.48 8.67
CA PRO A 356 -10.05 1.05 8.74
C PRO A 356 -10.15 0.54 10.18
N ASP A 357 -10.91 -0.55 10.36
CA ASP A 357 -10.93 -1.30 11.62
C ASP A 357 -9.49 -1.78 11.94
N PRO A 358 -8.94 -1.47 13.12
CA PRO A 358 -7.62 -1.96 13.50
C PRO A 358 -7.66 -3.43 13.89
N ASP A 359 -6.63 -4.17 13.50
CA ASP A 359 -6.42 -5.59 13.85
C ASP A 359 -5.27 -5.74 14.85
N GLY A 360 -5.45 -5.14 16.04
CA GLY A 360 -4.44 -4.99 17.08
C GLY A 360 -3.98 -3.54 17.23
N PHE A 361 -2.97 -3.32 18.08
CA PHE A 361 -2.37 -2.00 18.22
C PHE A 361 -1.40 -1.74 17.08
N GLU A 362 -1.82 -0.91 16.13
CA GLU A 362 -1.06 -0.67 14.90
C GLU A 362 -1.07 0.79 14.46
N GLU A 363 -0.28 1.06 13.42
CA GLU A 363 -0.19 2.35 12.76
C GLU A 363 -0.88 2.32 11.39
N GLN A 364 -1.77 3.28 11.15
CA GLN A 364 -2.49 3.42 9.88
C GLN A 364 -2.49 4.88 9.41
N ASP A 365 -2.45 5.08 8.09
CA ASP A 365 -2.61 6.40 7.47
C ASP A 365 -4.08 6.72 7.16
N LEU A 366 -4.49 7.92 7.55
CA LEU A 366 -5.76 8.54 7.19
C LEU A 366 -5.49 9.76 6.29
N LEU A 367 -5.97 9.71 5.06
CA LEU A 367 -5.74 10.75 4.04
C LEU A 367 -6.96 11.65 3.90
N VAL A 368 -6.79 12.95 4.17
CA VAL A 368 -7.81 13.98 3.91
C VAL A 368 -7.46 14.71 2.62
N TRP A 369 -8.14 14.36 1.53
CA TRP A 369 -7.86 14.89 0.20
C TRP A 369 -8.52 16.24 -0.06
N VAL A 370 -7.69 17.22 -0.40
CA VAL A 370 -8.07 18.56 -0.86
C VAL A 370 -7.94 18.60 -2.38
N LEU A 371 -8.98 19.04 -3.07
CA LEU A 371 -9.02 19.29 -4.51
C LEU A 371 -8.93 20.79 -4.77
N TYR A 372 -7.99 21.18 -5.63
CA TYR A 372 -7.87 22.52 -6.17
C TYR A 372 -8.32 22.53 -7.63
N THR A 373 -9.25 23.41 -7.97
CA THR A 373 -9.63 23.69 -9.36
C THR A 373 -8.98 25.02 -9.75
N PRO A 374 -7.94 25.02 -10.58
CA PRO A 374 -7.15 26.20 -10.88
C PRO A 374 -7.93 27.23 -11.69
N GLY A 375 -7.63 28.51 -11.48
CA GLY A 375 -8.03 29.61 -12.34
C GLY A 375 -7.13 29.71 -13.58
N ALA A 376 -6.95 30.94 -14.07
CA ALA A 376 -6.04 31.23 -15.18
C ALA A 376 -4.57 31.15 -14.77
N ALA A 377 -3.69 30.83 -15.71
CA ALA A 377 -2.24 30.89 -15.53
C ALA A 377 -1.76 32.22 -14.89
N GLY A 378 -0.73 32.13 -14.05
CA GLY A 378 -0.13 33.27 -13.34
C GLY A 378 -0.90 33.73 -12.11
N THR A 379 -2.05 33.11 -11.80
CA THR A 379 -2.78 33.35 -10.55
C THR A 379 -2.17 32.55 -9.39
N SER A 380 -2.46 33.03 -8.17
CA SER A 380 -2.17 32.30 -6.95
C SER A 380 -3.36 32.36 -6.00
N ASP A 381 -3.59 31.26 -5.31
CA ASP A 381 -4.67 31.12 -4.35
C ASP A 381 -4.13 30.68 -3.00
N SER A 382 -4.90 30.97 -1.95
CA SER A 382 -4.59 30.55 -0.59
C SER A 382 -5.85 30.14 0.13
N GLY A 383 -5.71 29.22 1.08
CA GLY A 383 -6.83 28.74 1.86
C GLY A 383 -6.37 28.04 3.13
N THR A 384 -7.32 27.48 3.84
CA THR A 384 -7.07 26.75 5.08
C THR A 384 -7.91 25.48 5.10
N LEU A 385 -7.25 24.35 5.37
CA LEU A 385 -7.88 23.10 5.74
C LEU A 385 -7.98 23.02 7.27
N SER A 386 -9.16 22.74 7.78
CA SER A 386 -9.39 22.46 9.21
C SER A 386 -9.98 21.07 9.36
N VAL A 387 -9.36 20.24 10.21
CA VAL A 387 -9.75 18.86 10.47
C VAL A 387 -9.90 18.64 11.95
N THR A 388 -10.98 18.01 12.38
CA THR A 388 -11.16 17.50 13.74
C THR A 388 -11.30 15.99 13.70
N VAL A 389 -10.70 15.30 14.67
CA VAL A 389 -10.67 13.83 14.71
C VAL A 389 -11.34 13.33 15.97
N ALA A 390 -12.37 12.50 15.81
CA ALA A 390 -13.04 11.80 16.90
C ALA A 390 -12.51 10.36 17.02
N PRO A 391 -12.40 9.78 18.23
CA PRO A 391 -12.77 10.36 19.52
C PRO A 391 -11.66 11.19 20.20
N THR A 392 -10.44 11.26 19.65
CA THR A 392 -9.31 11.93 20.34
C THR A 392 -9.54 13.42 20.60
N GLY A 393 -10.35 14.08 19.76
CA GLY A 393 -10.55 15.52 19.79
C GLY A 393 -9.42 16.31 19.15
N ASP A 394 -8.44 15.64 18.54
CA ASP A 394 -7.32 16.30 17.87
C ASP A 394 -7.83 17.21 16.74
N ALA A 395 -7.24 18.40 16.65
CA ALA A 395 -7.61 19.40 15.65
C ALA A 395 -6.37 19.86 14.89
N PHE A 396 -6.44 19.81 13.57
CA PHE A 396 -5.38 20.22 12.67
C PHE A 396 -5.85 21.40 11.82
N THR A 397 -5.02 22.42 11.71
CA THR A 397 -5.27 23.58 10.83
C THR A 397 -4.07 23.77 9.94
N ILE A 398 -4.25 23.55 8.63
CA ILE A 398 -3.17 23.52 7.65
C ILE A 398 -3.40 24.63 6.62
N PRO A 399 -2.45 25.57 6.45
CA PRO A 399 -2.53 26.53 5.36
C PRO A 399 -2.39 25.83 4.01
N ILE A 400 -3.04 26.35 2.99
CA ILE A 400 -2.97 25.88 1.62
C ILE A 400 -2.47 27.03 0.75
N THR A 401 -1.55 26.73 -0.15
CA THR A 401 -1.06 27.68 -1.15
C THR A 401 -1.08 27.03 -2.52
N ALA A 402 -1.51 27.76 -3.54
CA ALA A 402 -1.51 27.30 -4.91
C ALA A 402 -0.90 28.34 -5.87
N THR A 403 -0.12 27.87 -6.85
CA THR A 403 0.29 28.64 -8.03
C THR A 403 -0.20 27.95 -9.29
N VAL A 404 -0.62 28.74 -10.27
CA VAL A 404 -1.12 28.24 -11.56
C VAL A 404 -0.14 28.59 -12.67
N VAL A 405 0.23 27.61 -13.48
CA VAL A 405 1.07 27.77 -14.68
C VAL A 405 0.24 27.52 -15.94
N PRO A 406 0.61 28.12 -17.08
CA PRO A 406 -0.05 27.80 -18.34
C PRO A 406 0.11 26.32 -18.67
N ASN A 407 -0.85 25.77 -19.43
CA ASN A 407 -0.67 24.45 -20.01
C ASN A 407 0.52 24.51 -20.99
N PRO A 408 1.56 23.68 -20.83
CA PRO A 408 2.66 23.65 -21.78
C PRO A 408 2.14 23.27 -23.17
N THR A 409 2.45 24.08 -24.18
CA THR A 409 1.99 23.85 -25.56
C THR A 409 3.15 23.64 -26.52
N VAL A 410 2.94 22.79 -27.52
CA VAL A 410 3.89 22.59 -28.61
C VAL A 410 3.30 22.93 -29.97
N GLY A 411 4.00 23.77 -30.73
CA GLY A 411 3.74 23.96 -32.16
C GLY A 411 4.44 22.89 -32.97
N THR A 412 3.69 22.07 -33.71
CA THR A 412 4.26 20.97 -34.51
C THR A 412 4.06 21.18 -36.01
N SER A 413 5.10 20.90 -36.81
CA SER A 413 4.99 20.78 -38.27
C SER A 413 5.30 19.35 -38.72
N LEU A 414 4.33 18.71 -39.37
CA LEU A 414 4.49 17.40 -40.00
C LEU A 414 5.07 17.59 -41.40
N VAL A 415 6.25 17.04 -41.66
CA VAL A 415 7.00 17.17 -42.91
C VAL A 415 6.92 15.84 -43.64
N LEU A 416 6.03 15.79 -44.64
CA LEU A 416 5.62 14.58 -45.34
C LEU A 416 6.35 14.47 -46.67
N ASP A 417 7.19 13.44 -46.82
CA ASP A 417 7.81 13.11 -48.11
C ASP A 417 6.73 12.67 -49.11
N THR A 418 6.76 13.26 -50.30
CA THR A 418 5.93 12.91 -51.44
C THR A 418 6.75 12.53 -52.66
N SER A 419 8.06 12.29 -52.52
CA SER A 419 8.95 11.92 -53.62
C SER A 419 8.58 10.56 -54.23
N GLY A 420 9.16 10.24 -55.38
CA GLY A 420 8.91 8.96 -56.05
C GLY A 420 9.28 7.74 -55.19
N SER A 421 10.20 7.90 -54.23
CA SER A 421 10.59 6.84 -53.31
C SER A 421 9.43 6.39 -52.40
N MET A 422 8.41 7.23 -52.21
CA MET A 422 7.26 6.92 -51.36
C MET A 422 6.30 5.89 -51.97
N SER A 423 6.40 5.63 -53.28
CA SER A 423 5.73 4.50 -53.94
C SER A 423 6.51 3.17 -53.82
N ALA A 424 7.70 3.20 -53.20
CA ALA A 424 8.49 1.99 -53.01
C ALA A 424 7.89 1.09 -51.92
N PRO A 425 8.13 -0.22 -51.97
CA PRO A 425 7.72 -1.14 -50.91
C PRO A 425 8.27 -0.69 -49.55
N SER A 426 7.39 -0.61 -48.56
CA SER A 426 7.76 -0.25 -47.18
C SER A 426 8.49 -1.36 -46.43
N GLY A 427 8.42 -2.59 -46.95
CA GLY A 427 8.78 -3.81 -46.25
C GLY A 427 7.56 -4.54 -45.68
N LEU A 428 6.45 -3.83 -45.38
CA LEU A 428 5.21 -4.47 -44.95
C LEU A 428 4.49 -5.15 -46.12
N LEU A 429 3.83 -6.28 -45.84
CA LEU A 429 3.10 -7.03 -46.85
C LEU A 429 2.02 -6.16 -47.50
N ASN A 430 2.10 -5.99 -48.81
CA ASN A 430 1.16 -5.24 -49.65
C ASN A 430 0.98 -3.76 -49.25
N LYS A 431 2.00 -3.11 -48.68
CA LYS A 431 1.96 -1.69 -48.37
C LYS A 431 3.19 -0.96 -48.89
N ASP A 432 2.97 0.16 -49.57
CA ASP A 432 4.05 1.10 -49.89
C ASP A 432 4.34 2.03 -48.70
N ARG A 433 5.33 2.92 -48.82
CA ARG A 433 5.69 3.85 -47.75
C ARG A 433 4.64 4.93 -47.52
N MET A 434 3.87 5.28 -48.54
CA MET A 434 2.75 6.22 -48.40
C MET A 434 1.61 5.59 -47.57
N ASP A 435 1.33 4.31 -47.75
CA ASP A 435 0.36 3.56 -46.93
C ASP A 435 0.76 3.58 -45.45
N VAL A 436 2.07 3.43 -45.17
CA VAL A 436 2.64 3.52 -43.82
C VAL A 436 2.45 4.92 -43.23
N LEU A 437 2.72 5.97 -44.00
CA LEU A 437 2.50 7.35 -43.60
C LEU A 437 1.01 7.61 -43.27
N HIS A 438 0.09 7.22 -44.16
CA HIS A 438 -1.35 7.39 -43.96
C HIS A 438 -1.90 6.59 -42.78
N ALA A 439 -1.31 5.43 -42.47
CA ALA A 439 -1.74 4.63 -41.33
C ALA A 439 -1.38 5.28 -39.99
N ALA A 440 -0.33 6.11 -39.95
CA ALA A 440 0.35 6.42 -38.71
C ALA A 440 0.38 7.91 -38.35
N ALA A 441 0.56 8.81 -39.32
CA ALA A 441 0.50 10.26 -39.06
C ALA A 441 -0.81 10.73 -38.40
N PRO A 442 -2.00 10.15 -38.69
CA PRO A 442 -3.24 10.54 -38.01
C PRO A 442 -3.25 10.26 -36.50
N LEU A 443 -2.49 9.26 -36.02
CA LEU A 443 -2.43 8.94 -34.58
C LEU A 443 -1.79 10.08 -33.80
N PHE A 444 -0.73 10.68 -34.34
CA PHE A 444 -0.10 11.87 -33.74
C PHE A 444 -1.11 13.01 -33.58
N VAL A 445 -1.84 13.35 -34.65
CA VAL A 445 -2.85 14.42 -34.65
C VAL A 445 -3.99 14.15 -33.66
N ALA A 446 -4.35 12.88 -33.46
CA ALA A 446 -5.42 12.49 -32.54
C ALA A 446 -5.04 12.65 -31.06
N LEU A 447 -3.75 12.56 -30.73
CA LEU A 447 -3.26 12.53 -29.36
C LEU A 447 -2.75 13.89 -28.84
N LEU A 448 -2.61 14.89 -29.70
CA LEU A 448 -2.32 16.28 -29.29
C LEU A 448 -3.36 16.79 -28.29
N ASP A 449 -2.99 17.73 -27.43
CA ASP A 449 -3.97 18.50 -26.66
C ASP A 449 -4.65 19.58 -27.51
N ALA A 450 -5.74 20.16 -27.01
CA ALA A 450 -6.53 21.10 -27.81
C ALA A 450 -5.75 22.36 -28.20
N ASP A 451 -4.83 22.78 -27.33
CA ASP A 451 -4.04 24.01 -27.46
C ASP A 451 -2.66 23.75 -28.07
N ASP A 452 -2.35 22.50 -28.46
CA ASP A 452 -1.16 22.20 -29.25
C ASP A 452 -1.36 22.59 -30.72
N GLY A 453 -0.31 23.10 -31.34
CA GLY A 453 -0.30 23.48 -32.74
C GLY A 453 0.01 22.32 -33.67
N VAL A 454 -0.70 22.22 -34.80
CA VAL A 454 -0.37 21.27 -35.86
C VAL A 454 -0.44 21.90 -37.25
N GLY A 455 0.64 21.77 -38.01
CA GLY A 455 0.77 22.15 -39.41
C GLY A 455 1.30 21.00 -40.27
N VAL A 456 1.18 21.13 -41.59
CA VAL A 456 1.65 20.11 -42.55
C VAL A 456 2.39 20.80 -43.69
N VAL A 457 3.59 20.28 -43.96
CA VAL A 457 4.42 20.56 -45.13
C VAL A 457 4.55 19.27 -45.91
N ARG A 458 4.44 19.34 -47.24
CA ARG A 458 4.83 18.25 -48.13
C ARG A 458 6.09 18.63 -48.85
N PHE A 459 6.93 17.66 -49.18
CA PHE A 459 8.11 17.92 -50.00
C PHE A 459 8.40 16.78 -50.96
N ASP A 460 8.83 17.14 -52.16
CA ASP A 460 9.48 16.25 -53.11
C ASP A 460 10.74 16.93 -53.68
N THR A 461 10.75 17.33 -54.94
CA THR A 461 11.81 18.18 -55.51
C THR A 461 11.78 19.57 -54.88
N ASP A 462 10.60 20.06 -54.49
CA ASP A 462 10.39 21.32 -53.78
C ASP A 462 9.45 21.10 -52.59
N ALA A 463 9.50 21.97 -51.57
CA ALA A 463 8.57 21.93 -50.44
C ALA A 463 7.38 22.86 -50.61
N THR A 464 6.20 22.40 -50.17
CA THR A 464 4.95 23.15 -50.19
C THR A 464 4.26 23.07 -48.81
N PRO A 465 4.11 24.20 -48.10
CA PRO A 465 3.21 24.30 -46.95
C PRO A 465 1.76 24.00 -47.35
N VAL A 466 1.13 22.99 -46.75
CA VAL A 466 -0.25 22.56 -47.08
C VAL A 466 -1.24 23.10 -46.07
N THR A 467 -0.92 23.01 -44.78
CA THR A 467 -1.70 23.64 -43.71
C THR A 467 -0.77 24.41 -42.78
N PRO A 468 -1.08 25.68 -42.46
CA PRO A 468 -0.31 26.42 -41.47
C PRO A 468 -0.44 25.75 -40.09
N VAL A 469 0.53 25.99 -39.21
CA VAL A 469 0.43 25.57 -37.82
C VAL A 469 -0.66 26.39 -37.14
N GLN A 470 -1.63 25.69 -36.55
CA GLN A 470 -2.76 26.26 -35.81
C GLN A 470 -3.21 25.27 -34.73
N ASP A 471 -3.93 25.74 -33.72
CA ASP A 471 -4.42 24.92 -32.62
C ASP A 471 -5.21 23.71 -33.14
N ALA A 472 -4.86 22.54 -32.64
CA ALA A 472 -5.51 21.28 -32.96
C ALA A 472 -7.02 21.38 -32.69
N GLY A 473 -7.39 22.04 -31.60
CA GLY A 473 -8.77 22.18 -31.12
C GLY A 473 -9.27 20.89 -30.45
N PRO A 474 -10.56 20.87 -30.03
CA PRO A 474 -11.12 19.71 -29.34
C PRO A 474 -11.05 18.44 -30.18
N MET A 475 -10.98 17.28 -29.51
CA MET A 475 -10.90 15.96 -30.16
C MET A 475 -12.03 15.71 -31.16
N ILE A 476 -13.21 16.27 -30.91
CA ILE A 476 -14.34 16.26 -31.83
C ILE A 476 -14.56 17.68 -32.36
N GLY A 477 -14.42 17.87 -33.67
CA GLY A 477 -14.71 19.14 -34.35
C GLY A 477 -13.58 20.19 -34.31
N GLY A 478 -12.39 19.85 -33.81
CA GLY A 478 -11.22 20.73 -33.85
C GLY A 478 -10.77 21.04 -35.28
N ALA A 479 -10.70 22.33 -35.63
CA ALA A 479 -10.38 22.78 -36.98
C ALA A 479 -8.94 22.44 -37.40
N GLY A 480 -7.96 22.59 -36.49
CA GLY A 480 -6.57 22.23 -36.74
C GLY A 480 -6.39 20.73 -36.99
N ARG A 481 -7.00 19.89 -36.15
CA ARG A 481 -6.99 18.43 -36.35
C ARG A 481 -7.63 18.02 -37.66
N LEU A 482 -8.77 18.61 -38.00
CA LEU A 482 -9.46 18.31 -39.26
C LEU A 482 -8.63 18.75 -40.47
N ALA A 483 -8.03 19.94 -40.42
CA ALA A 483 -7.17 20.45 -41.49
C ALA A 483 -5.93 19.55 -41.68
N ALA A 484 -5.22 19.24 -40.60
CA ALA A 484 -4.07 18.35 -40.64
C ALA A 484 -4.46 16.93 -41.11
N GLY A 485 -5.58 16.39 -40.61
CA GLY A 485 -6.09 15.09 -41.04
C GLY A 485 -6.43 15.04 -42.53
N ASN A 486 -7.08 16.08 -43.07
CA ASN A 486 -7.37 16.20 -44.50
C ASN A 486 -6.09 16.38 -45.33
N ALA A 487 -5.12 17.15 -44.83
CA ALA A 487 -3.83 17.31 -45.46
C ALA A 487 -3.06 15.98 -45.49
N ILE A 488 -3.06 15.21 -44.41
CA ILE A 488 -2.45 13.87 -44.39
C ILE A 488 -3.17 12.98 -45.41
N ALA A 489 -4.49 12.85 -45.34
CA ALA A 489 -5.26 11.96 -46.21
C ALA A 489 -5.19 12.32 -47.70
N GLY A 490 -4.96 13.59 -48.03
CA GLY A 490 -4.78 14.07 -49.40
C GLY A 490 -3.32 14.02 -49.88
N THR A 491 -2.40 13.45 -49.12
CA THR A 491 -0.99 13.31 -49.51
C THR A 491 -0.85 12.15 -50.49
N ALA A 492 -0.09 12.33 -51.56
CA ALA A 492 0.12 11.31 -52.58
C ALA A 492 1.54 11.42 -53.12
N PRO A 493 2.17 10.29 -53.51
CA PRO A 493 3.50 10.32 -54.10
C PRO A 493 3.47 11.00 -55.47
N ASN A 494 4.49 11.80 -55.75
CA ASN A 494 4.84 12.33 -57.05
C ASN A 494 5.93 11.41 -57.65
N PRO A 495 5.59 10.55 -58.62
CA PRO A 495 6.55 9.59 -59.18
C PRO A 495 7.76 10.23 -59.87
N ALA A 496 7.64 11.50 -60.29
CA ALA A 496 8.74 12.26 -60.89
C ALA A 496 9.46 13.17 -59.89
N GLY A 497 8.99 13.24 -58.65
CA GLY A 497 9.56 14.05 -57.59
C GLY A 497 10.85 13.44 -57.05
N LEU A 498 11.88 14.28 -56.90
CA LEU A 498 13.11 13.96 -56.18
C LEU A 498 12.88 14.13 -54.67
N THR A 499 13.89 13.89 -53.84
CA THR A 499 13.79 13.91 -52.38
C THR A 499 14.64 15.07 -51.82
N ALA A 500 14.04 16.24 -51.66
CA ALA A 500 14.64 17.47 -51.12
C ALA A 500 14.30 17.65 -49.63
N ILE A 501 14.90 16.82 -48.76
CA ILE A 501 14.62 16.85 -47.32
C ILE A 501 14.93 18.23 -46.72
N GLY A 502 15.98 18.89 -47.23
CA GLY A 502 16.35 20.24 -46.80
C GLY A 502 15.25 21.28 -47.06
N ASP A 503 14.53 21.20 -48.19
CA ASP A 503 13.43 22.13 -48.47
C ASP A 503 12.25 21.89 -47.52
N GLY A 504 11.95 20.62 -47.22
CA GLY A 504 10.93 20.25 -46.23
C GLY A 504 11.23 20.83 -44.85
N LEU A 505 12.48 20.71 -44.40
CA LEU A 505 12.96 21.26 -43.13
C LEU A 505 12.91 22.79 -43.10
N GLU A 506 13.31 23.48 -44.16
CA GLU A 506 13.24 24.95 -44.22
C GLU A 506 11.80 25.46 -44.25
N ALA A 507 10.91 24.80 -45.00
CA ALA A 507 9.50 25.16 -45.02
C ALA A 507 8.84 24.96 -43.64
N ALA A 508 9.18 23.88 -42.93
CA ALA A 508 8.72 23.64 -41.57
C ALA A 508 9.26 24.68 -40.58
N ALA A 509 10.56 25.00 -40.67
CA ALA A 509 11.18 26.05 -39.87
C ALA A 509 10.50 27.41 -40.10
N GLY A 510 10.18 27.75 -41.35
CA GLY A 510 9.42 28.95 -41.69
C GLY A 510 8.02 28.98 -41.08
N GLN A 511 7.28 27.86 -41.15
CA GLN A 511 5.97 27.74 -40.50
C GLN A 511 6.05 27.94 -38.99
N LEU A 512 6.99 27.25 -38.34
CA LEU A 512 7.16 27.28 -36.88
C LEU A 512 7.65 28.63 -36.38
N ALA A 513 8.58 29.29 -37.10
CA ALA A 513 9.03 30.63 -36.78
C ALA A 513 7.87 31.65 -36.80
N GLY A 514 6.89 31.46 -37.70
CA GLY A 514 5.70 32.29 -37.79
C GLY A 514 4.76 32.19 -36.58
N VAL A 515 4.86 31.12 -35.79
CA VAL A 515 4.00 30.86 -34.62
C VAL A 515 4.79 30.71 -33.32
N ALA A 516 6.08 31.03 -33.31
CA ALA A 516 6.96 30.83 -32.15
C ALA A 516 6.55 31.63 -30.89
N ALA A 517 5.71 32.67 -31.05
CA ALA A 517 5.15 33.42 -29.93
C ALA A 517 3.86 32.81 -29.36
N ASN A 518 3.26 31.83 -30.06
CA ASN A 518 1.98 31.24 -29.69
C ASN A 518 2.14 29.94 -28.89
N TYR A 519 3.28 29.27 -29.02
CA TYR A 519 3.56 27.98 -28.37
C TYR A 519 4.85 28.04 -27.56
N GLU A 520 4.90 27.33 -26.44
CA GLU A 520 6.07 27.32 -25.56
C GLU A 520 7.28 26.62 -26.22
N SER A 521 7.01 25.57 -26.99
CA SER A 521 8.04 24.83 -27.72
C SER A 521 7.62 24.53 -29.16
N ALA A 522 8.59 24.13 -29.97
CA ALA A 522 8.37 23.74 -31.36
C ALA A 522 8.97 22.37 -31.67
N ALA A 523 8.27 21.60 -32.50
CA ALA A 523 8.71 20.29 -32.97
C ALA A 523 8.48 20.14 -34.48
N THR A 524 9.46 19.55 -35.17
CA THR A 524 9.34 19.13 -36.57
C THR A 524 9.35 17.61 -36.61
N ILE A 525 8.39 17.01 -37.31
CA ILE A 525 8.30 15.55 -37.45
C ILE A 525 8.44 15.21 -38.92
N VAL A 526 9.55 14.58 -39.29
CA VAL A 526 9.91 14.30 -40.69
C VAL A 526 9.66 12.84 -41.02
N PHE A 527 8.92 12.61 -42.11
CA PHE A 527 8.62 11.30 -42.65
C PHE A 527 9.33 11.13 -43.97
N THR A 528 10.36 10.28 -44.04
CA THR A 528 11.16 10.10 -45.27
C THR A 528 11.98 8.81 -45.20
N ASP A 529 12.60 8.40 -46.31
CA ASP A 529 13.55 7.30 -46.33
C ASP A 529 15.01 7.75 -46.10
N GLY A 530 15.26 9.07 -46.07
CA GLY A 530 16.57 9.67 -45.85
C GLY A 530 17.46 9.74 -47.09
N ASN A 531 16.99 9.31 -48.25
CA ASN A 531 17.79 9.31 -49.48
C ASN A 531 17.63 10.63 -50.22
N GLU A 532 18.54 11.56 -50.00
CA GLU A 532 18.52 12.86 -50.68
C GLU A 532 18.88 12.70 -52.17
N THR A 533 17.96 13.12 -53.05
CA THR A 533 18.15 13.02 -54.52
C THR A 533 17.96 14.36 -55.24
N ALA A 534 17.76 15.45 -54.48
CA ALA A 534 17.66 16.82 -54.97
C ALA A 534 18.76 17.72 -54.38
N ASP A 535 18.90 18.93 -54.92
CA ASP A 535 20.01 19.84 -54.59
C ASP A 535 19.95 20.39 -53.15
N LYS A 536 18.76 20.55 -52.55
CA LYS A 536 18.60 21.07 -51.19
C LYS A 536 18.68 19.96 -50.14
N THR A 537 19.84 19.87 -49.51
CA THR A 537 20.19 18.82 -48.54
C THR A 537 19.93 19.22 -47.08
N ILE A 538 19.87 18.23 -46.19
CA ILE A 538 19.76 18.38 -44.72
C ILE A 538 20.88 19.28 -44.20
N ALA A 539 22.11 19.06 -44.65
CA ALA A 539 23.27 19.85 -44.23
C ALA A 539 23.12 21.34 -44.59
N GLN A 540 22.48 21.66 -45.70
CA GLN A 540 22.21 23.05 -46.10
C GLN A 540 21.06 23.69 -45.33
N ALA A 541 20.09 22.89 -44.88
CA ALA A 541 18.94 23.35 -44.09
C ALA A 541 19.22 23.43 -42.57
N ALA A 542 20.28 22.78 -42.09
CA ALA A 542 20.57 22.64 -40.66
C ALA A 542 20.60 23.98 -39.89
N ALA A 543 21.10 25.05 -40.50
CA ALA A 543 21.14 26.38 -39.87
C ALA A 543 19.77 27.02 -39.67
N SER A 544 18.76 26.59 -40.42
CA SER A 544 17.38 27.11 -40.38
C SER A 544 16.52 26.38 -39.34
N VAL A 545 16.94 25.21 -38.87
CA VAL A 545 16.19 24.37 -37.94
C VAL A 545 16.47 24.80 -36.50
N HIS A 546 15.45 25.32 -35.82
CA HIS A 546 15.53 25.74 -34.41
C HIS A 546 14.58 24.95 -33.49
N SER A 547 13.75 24.06 -34.06
CA SER A 547 12.86 23.16 -33.33
C SER A 547 13.55 21.86 -32.95
N ARG A 548 12.96 21.10 -32.02
CA ARG A 548 13.29 19.67 -31.87
C ARG A 548 12.87 18.92 -33.13
N VAL A 549 13.71 18.02 -33.66
CA VAL A 549 13.37 17.27 -34.86
C VAL A 549 13.31 15.78 -34.59
N PHE A 550 12.15 15.20 -34.90
CA PHE A 550 11.91 13.76 -34.82
C PHE A 550 11.82 13.20 -36.22
N ALA A 551 12.67 12.24 -36.56
CA ALA A 551 12.69 11.61 -37.87
C ALA A 551 12.09 10.21 -37.78
N ILE A 552 11.19 9.89 -38.71
CA ILE A 552 10.58 8.57 -38.87
C ILE A 552 11.00 8.04 -40.24
N GLY A 553 11.93 7.09 -40.22
CA GLY A 553 12.45 6.42 -41.41
C GLY A 553 11.45 5.43 -41.96
N LEU A 554 10.98 5.64 -43.21
CA LEU A 554 9.96 4.80 -43.86
C LEU A 554 10.60 3.79 -44.84
N GLY A 555 10.74 2.53 -44.42
CA GLY A 555 11.33 1.47 -45.26
C GLY A 555 12.09 0.42 -44.46
N THR A 556 12.68 -0.56 -45.17
CA THR A 556 13.55 -1.56 -44.54
C THR A 556 14.94 -0.98 -44.27
N ALA A 557 15.70 -1.62 -43.36
CA ALA A 557 17.03 -1.14 -42.96
C ALA A 557 18.00 -0.90 -44.13
N ASP A 558 17.92 -1.71 -45.20
CA ASP A 558 18.78 -1.60 -46.39
C ASP A 558 18.33 -0.50 -47.36
N GLN A 559 17.10 -0.01 -47.21
CA GLN A 559 16.52 1.03 -48.07
C GLN A 559 16.63 2.43 -47.48
N LEU A 560 16.84 2.53 -46.16
CA LEU A 560 16.97 3.78 -45.45
C LEU A 560 18.40 4.30 -45.54
N ASN A 561 18.58 5.61 -45.37
CA ASN A 561 19.87 6.21 -45.08
C ASN A 561 19.93 6.67 -43.61
N PRO A 562 20.35 5.79 -42.67
CA PRO A 562 20.37 6.11 -41.25
C PRO A 562 21.32 7.26 -40.91
N GLY A 563 22.37 7.47 -41.71
CA GLY A 563 23.31 8.59 -41.51
C GLY A 563 22.60 9.93 -41.71
N ALA A 564 21.98 10.12 -42.88
CA ALA A 564 21.21 11.32 -43.18
C ALA A 564 20.06 11.52 -42.18
N LEU A 565 19.32 10.45 -41.86
CA LEU A 565 18.22 10.51 -40.89
C LEU A 565 18.69 10.87 -39.47
N SER A 566 19.88 10.41 -39.07
CA SER A 566 20.47 10.78 -37.79
C SER A 566 20.93 12.24 -37.79
N ASP A 567 21.46 12.72 -38.92
CA ASP A 567 21.88 14.12 -39.08
C ASP A 567 20.70 15.10 -38.96
N ILE A 568 19.49 14.68 -39.36
CA ILE A 568 18.25 15.48 -39.19
C ILE A 568 17.97 15.78 -37.71
N ALA A 569 18.14 14.79 -36.83
CA ALA A 569 17.83 14.92 -35.40
C ALA A 569 19.01 15.45 -34.56
N ASN A 570 20.22 15.37 -35.09
CA ASN A 570 21.45 15.66 -34.37
C ASN A 570 21.49 17.10 -33.83
N GLY A 571 21.76 17.26 -32.53
CA GLY A 571 21.85 18.58 -31.88
C GLY A 571 20.51 19.30 -31.70
N THR A 572 19.38 18.71 -32.11
CA THR A 572 18.05 19.34 -32.01
C THR A 572 17.30 18.99 -30.72
N GLY A 573 17.74 17.97 -29.98
CA GLY A 573 17.02 17.43 -28.83
C GLY A 573 15.88 16.46 -29.17
N GLY A 574 15.69 16.12 -30.45
CA GLY A 574 14.84 15.02 -30.90
C GLY A 574 15.63 13.74 -31.22
N TYR A 575 15.00 12.78 -31.89
CA TYR A 575 15.60 11.48 -32.19
C TYR A 575 15.02 10.83 -33.46
N LEU A 576 15.68 9.76 -33.91
CA LEU A 576 15.30 8.97 -35.09
C LEU A 576 14.67 7.64 -34.67
N LEU A 577 13.54 7.29 -35.27
CA LEU A 577 12.98 5.94 -35.24
C LEU A 577 12.98 5.33 -36.65
N LEU A 578 13.46 4.09 -36.76
CA LEU A 578 13.55 3.35 -38.02
C LEU A 578 12.52 2.22 -38.02
N THR A 579 11.77 2.06 -39.11
CA THR A 579 10.74 1.01 -39.20
C THR A 579 11.28 -0.42 -39.30
N GLY A 580 12.60 -0.63 -39.46
CA GLY A 580 13.25 -1.94 -39.36
C GLY A 580 12.89 -2.94 -40.48
N ASN A 581 13.37 -4.20 -40.36
CA ASN A 581 13.11 -5.28 -41.33
C ASN A 581 11.94 -6.16 -40.83
N PRO A 582 10.78 -6.16 -41.49
CA PRO A 582 9.52 -6.50 -40.82
C PRO A 582 9.07 -7.98 -40.86
N GLY A 583 8.44 -8.44 -39.77
CA GLY A 583 7.49 -9.55 -39.64
C GLY A 583 6.02 -9.10 -39.48
N ILE A 584 5.18 -9.94 -38.84
CA ILE A 584 3.71 -9.78 -38.79
C ILE A 584 3.23 -8.72 -37.76
N ASP A 585 4.04 -8.40 -36.75
CA ASP A 585 3.66 -7.50 -35.64
C ASP A 585 3.97 -6.01 -35.91
N ASP A 586 4.53 -5.65 -37.07
CA ASP A 586 5.15 -4.33 -37.27
C ASP A 586 4.20 -3.16 -37.54
N GLN A 587 2.93 -3.43 -37.88
CA GLN A 587 1.93 -2.35 -37.89
C GLN A 587 1.71 -1.79 -36.48
N LEU A 588 1.90 -2.60 -35.44
CA LEU A 588 1.83 -2.18 -34.03
C LEU A 588 3.12 -1.48 -33.60
N LEU A 589 4.28 -1.99 -34.02
CA LEU A 589 5.58 -1.36 -33.78
C LEU A 589 5.62 0.06 -34.37
N LEU A 590 5.08 0.22 -35.58
CA LEU A 590 4.90 1.53 -36.19
C LEU A 590 4.03 2.41 -35.28
N GLN A 591 2.82 2.00 -34.90
CA GLN A 591 1.96 2.80 -34.02
C GLN A 591 2.65 3.19 -32.68
N LYS A 592 3.48 2.31 -32.12
CA LYS A 592 4.30 2.58 -30.93
C LYS A 592 5.33 3.69 -31.18
N TYR A 593 6.00 3.70 -32.32
CA TYR A 593 6.94 4.77 -32.70
C TYR A 593 6.28 6.15 -32.77
N PHE A 594 5.02 6.24 -33.17
CA PHE A 594 4.30 7.52 -33.21
C PHE A 594 3.85 7.98 -31.83
N ALA A 595 3.46 7.06 -30.94
CA ALA A 595 3.21 7.37 -29.54
C ALA A 595 4.49 7.85 -28.85
N GLN A 596 5.65 7.26 -29.18
CA GLN A 596 6.96 7.73 -28.73
C GLN A 596 7.27 9.14 -29.21
N VAL A 597 7.14 9.39 -30.52
CA VAL A 597 7.42 10.72 -31.10
C VAL A 597 6.48 11.78 -30.55
N LEU A 598 5.20 11.44 -30.31
CA LEU A 598 4.30 12.33 -29.59
C LEU A 598 4.82 12.62 -28.20
N ALA A 599 5.14 11.60 -27.40
CA ALA A 599 5.64 11.80 -26.05
C ALA A 599 6.89 12.69 -26.05
N GLY A 600 7.81 12.46 -26.98
CA GLY A 600 8.96 13.33 -27.20
C GLY A 600 8.56 14.76 -27.55
N ALA A 601 7.66 14.95 -28.52
CA ALA A 601 7.22 16.26 -29.00
C ALA A 601 6.44 17.06 -27.94
N THR A 602 5.59 16.44 -27.14
CA THR A 602 4.81 17.09 -26.08
C THR A 602 5.53 17.10 -24.73
N ASN A 603 6.78 16.62 -24.67
CA ASN A 603 7.57 16.49 -23.44
C ASN A 603 6.89 15.58 -22.38
N ALA A 604 6.12 14.61 -22.83
CA ALA A 604 5.61 13.50 -22.03
C ALA A 604 6.60 12.32 -22.02
N ALA A 605 6.40 11.38 -21.10
CA ALA A 605 7.21 10.18 -20.97
C ALA A 605 6.37 8.92 -21.15
N ILE A 606 6.94 7.90 -21.80
CA ILE A 606 6.34 6.57 -21.83
C ILE A 606 6.75 5.84 -20.56
N ILE A 607 5.74 5.45 -19.79
CA ILE A 607 5.90 4.75 -18.51
C ILE A 607 6.13 3.25 -18.74
N VAL A 608 5.30 2.64 -19.60
CA VAL A 608 5.36 1.21 -19.91
C VAL A 608 4.88 0.99 -21.35
N ASP A 609 5.49 0.02 -22.04
CA ASP A 609 5.10 -0.41 -23.39
C ASP A 609 5.25 -1.94 -23.52
N PRO A 610 4.32 -2.72 -22.95
CA PRO A 610 4.41 -4.17 -22.95
C PRO A 610 3.81 -4.78 -24.23
N ASP A 611 4.34 -5.92 -24.64
CA ASP A 611 3.69 -6.81 -25.61
C ASP A 611 2.87 -7.89 -24.87
N GLY A 612 1.74 -8.30 -25.44
CA GLY A 612 0.88 -9.28 -24.78
C GLY A 612 -0.19 -9.90 -25.68
N PHE A 613 -0.69 -11.06 -25.24
CA PHE A 613 -1.79 -11.79 -25.86
C PHE A 613 -2.94 -11.96 -24.85
N VAL A 614 -4.16 -11.64 -25.27
CA VAL A 614 -5.38 -11.87 -24.47
C VAL A 614 -6.20 -12.98 -25.14
N PRO A 615 -6.31 -14.19 -24.55
CA PRO A 615 -7.14 -15.24 -25.10
C PRO A 615 -8.62 -14.86 -25.02
N GLN A 616 -9.45 -15.41 -25.92
CA GLN A 616 -10.88 -15.19 -25.90
C GLN A 616 -11.48 -15.60 -24.55
N GLY A 617 -12.15 -14.66 -23.86
CA GLY A 617 -12.72 -14.87 -22.52
C GLY A 617 -11.71 -14.82 -21.37
N GLY A 618 -10.43 -14.59 -21.65
CA GLY A 618 -9.40 -14.38 -20.64
C GLY A 618 -9.13 -12.91 -20.34
N GLN A 619 -8.14 -12.67 -19.48
CA GLN A 619 -7.69 -11.34 -19.08
C GLN A 619 -6.16 -11.30 -18.98
N THR A 620 -5.59 -10.10 -19.12
CA THR A 620 -4.16 -9.84 -18.83
C THR A 620 -4.06 -8.63 -17.91
N VAL A 621 -3.09 -8.62 -16.99
CA VAL A 621 -2.86 -7.53 -16.04
C VAL A 621 -1.44 -7.03 -16.22
N ILE A 622 -1.30 -5.73 -16.46
CA ILE A 622 -0.03 -5.06 -16.71
C ILE A 622 0.23 -4.08 -15.56
N PRO A 623 1.22 -4.32 -14.70
CA PRO A 623 1.61 -3.36 -13.68
C PRO A 623 2.42 -2.20 -14.29
N PHE A 624 2.18 -0.99 -13.82
CA PHE A 624 2.99 0.19 -14.12
C PHE A 624 3.06 1.10 -12.89
N ALA A 625 4.06 1.95 -12.83
CA ALA A 625 4.26 2.88 -11.72
C ALA A 625 4.07 4.32 -12.20
N LEU A 626 3.32 5.10 -11.42
CA LEU A 626 3.27 6.55 -11.53
C LEU A 626 3.99 7.16 -10.34
N THR A 627 4.56 8.33 -10.55
CA THR A 627 5.18 9.15 -9.51
C THR A 627 4.16 10.16 -8.98
N ALA A 628 4.44 10.73 -7.80
CA ALA A 628 3.61 11.81 -7.26
C ALA A 628 3.67 13.12 -8.10
N ALA A 629 4.59 13.21 -9.05
CA ALA A 629 4.70 14.32 -9.99
C ALA A 629 3.82 14.15 -11.23
N ASP A 630 3.37 12.92 -11.53
CA ASP A 630 2.50 12.66 -12.68
C ASP A 630 1.09 13.17 -12.41
N ILE A 631 0.61 14.07 -13.28
CA ILE A 631 -0.70 14.72 -13.16
C ILE A 631 -1.73 14.17 -14.15
N ARG A 632 -1.26 13.47 -15.19
CA ARG A 632 -2.07 12.81 -16.22
C ARG A 632 -1.33 11.57 -16.71
N ALA A 633 -2.09 10.52 -17.03
CA ALA A 633 -1.59 9.35 -17.73
C ALA A 633 -2.61 8.93 -18.78
N ASP A 634 -2.14 8.72 -20.01
CA ASP A 634 -2.95 8.21 -21.11
C ASP A 634 -2.61 6.74 -21.35
N VAL A 635 -3.62 5.88 -21.42
CA VAL A 635 -3.46 4.44 -21.68
C VAL A 635 -3.89 4.14 -23.11
N LEU A 636 -2.94 3.67 -23.93
CA LEU A 636 -3.15 3.32 -25.33
C LEU A 636 -3.15 1.80 -25.48
N ILE A 637 -4.19 1.26 -26.12
CA ILE A 637 -4.26 -0.15 -26.50
C ILE A 637 -4.21 -0.25 -28.02
N LEU A 638 -3.11 -0.82 -28.51
CA LEU A 638 -2.84 -1.01 -29.93
C LEU A 638 -3.03 -2.50 -30.27
N GLY A 639 -3.81 -2.80 -31.31
CA GLY A 639 -4.13 -4.19 -31.68
C GLY A 639 -5.17 -4.26 -32.80
N GLU A 640 -5.13 -5.31 -33.63
CA GLU A 640 -6.13 -5.56 -34.67
C GLU A 640 -7.55 -5.65 -34.09
N PHE A 641 -7.66 -6.22 -32.89
CA PHE A 641 -8.92 -6.42 -32.17
C PHE A 641 -9.03 -5.56 -30.90
N ALA A 642 -8.30 -4.43 -30.83
CA ALA A 642 -8.34 -3.56 -29.64
C ALA A 642 -9.76 -3.07 -29.30
N SER A 643 -10.63 -2.94 -30.32
CA SER A 643 -12.02 -2.47 -30.16
C SER A 643 -12.96 -3.45 -29.44
N VAL A 644 -12.57 -4.73 -29.32
CA VAL A 644 -13.36 -5.74 -28.58
C VAL A 644 -12.81 -6.03 -27.18
N LEU A 645 -11.72 -5.36 -26.79
CA LEU A 645 -11.15 -5.46 -25.45
C LEU A 645 -11.87 -4.53 -24.48
N ARG A 646 -12.00 -4.98 -23.22
CA ARG A 646 -12.38 -4.14 -22.10
C ARG A 646 -11.13 -3.73 -21.35
N ALA A 647 -10.94 -2.44 -21.16
CA ALA A 647 -9.81 -1.88 -20.43
C ALA A 647 -10.28 -1.31 -19.09
N GLU A 648 -9.55 -1.66 -18.03
CA GLU A 648 -9.80 -1.19 -16.67
C GLU A 648 -8.47 -0.83 -16.01
N ILE A 649 -8.44 0.25 -15.24
CA ILE A 649 -7.28 0.65 -14.45
C ILE A 649 -7.57 0.25 -13.00
N ILE A 650 -6.66 -0.49 -12.38
CA ILE A 650 -6.80 -0.98 -11.00
C ILE A 650 -5.82 -0.19 -10.13
N ALA A 651 -6.34 0.54 -9.15
CA ALA A 651 -5.55 1.26 -8.16
C ALA A 651 -4.94 0.30 -7.13
N PRO A 652 -3.87 0.69 -6.39
CA PRO A 652 -3.24 -0.17 -5.39
C PRO A 652 -4.16 -0.66 -4.27
N ASP A 653 -5.26 0.06 -4.01
CA ASP A 653 -6.29 -0.31 -3.03
C ASP A 653 -7.37 -1.25 -3.59
N GLY A 654 -7.24 -1.68 -4.85
CA GLY A 654 -8.18 -2.55 -5.56
C GLY A 654 -9.32 -1.82 -6.27
N THR A 655 -9.41 -0.49 -6.15
CA THR A 655 -10.43 0.29 -6.85
C THR A 655 -10.26 0.20 -8.36
N THR A 656 -11.35 -0.05 -9.08
CA THR A 656 -11.33 -0.20 -10.54
C THR A 656 -11.94 1.01 -11.24
N LEU A 657 -11.21 1.61 -12.17
CA LEU A 657 -11.64 2.71 -13.03
C LEU A 657 -11.85 2.18 -14.46
N THR A 658 -13.07 2.32 -14.97
CA THR A 658 -13.39 1.97 -16.37
C THR A 658 -13.30 3.21 -17.26
N ALA A 659 -12.76 3.06 -18.47
CA ALA A 659 -12.69 4.18 -19.42
C ALA A 659 -14.07 4.82 -19.67
N GLY A 660 -14.17 6.14 -19.51
CA GLY A 660 -15.27 6.93 -20.07
C GLY A 660 -15.23 6.85 -21.59
N THR A 661 -16.38 6.76 -22.25
CA THR A 661 -16.50 6.58 -23.70
C THR A 661 -15.79 7.68 -24.51
N ALA A 662 -14.54 7.43 -24.92
CA ALA A 662 -13.78 8.22 -25.89
C ALA A 662 -13.82 7.54 -27.30
N PRO A 663 -13.60 8.29 -28.40
CA PRO A 663 -14.14 7.96 -29.71
C PRO A 663 -13.53 6.69 -30.32
N ARG A 664 -14.41 5.78 -30.72
CA ARG A 664 -14.09 4.58 -31.51
C ARG A 664 -13.65 5.03 -32.90
N LYS A 665 -12.46 4.63 -33.35
CA LYS A 665 -12.09 4.70 -34.78
C LYS A 665 -13.19 3.98 -35.58
N PRO A 666 -13.83 4.61 -36.57
CA PRO A 666 -14.77 3.89 -37.43
C PRO A 666 -14.02 2.76 -38.14
N PRO A 667 -14.62 1.57 -38.30
CA PRO A 667 -14.08 0.58 -39.21
C PRO A 667 -14.03 1.23 -40.61
N GLY A 668 -12.85 1.23 -41.23
CA GLY A 668 -12.73 1.60 -42.65
C GLY A 668 -13.62 0.68 -43.50
N PRO A 669 -14.11 1.16 -44.65
CA PRO A 669 -14.96 0.34 -45.51
C PRO A 669 -14.21 -0.92 -45.95
N PRO A 670 -14.90 -2.08 -46.02
CA PRO A 670 -14.29 -3.31 -46.51
C PRO A 670 -13.96 -3.15 -47.99
N SER A 671 -12.70 -3.39 -48.35
CA SER A 671 -12.30 -3.66 -49.74
C SER A 671 -12.56 -5.13 -50.08
#